data_AF-A0A9X3AQQ0-F1
#
_entry.id   AF-A0A9X3AQQ0-F1
#
_cell.length_a   1.000
_cell.length_b   1.000
_cell.length_c   1.000
_cell.angle_alpha   90.00
_cell.angle_beta   90.00
_cell.angle_gamma   90.00
#
_symmetry.space_group_name_H-M   'P 1'
#
loop_
_entity.id
_entity.type
_entity.pdbx_description
1 polymer ?
#
loop_
_entity_poly.entity_id
_entity_poly.type
_entity_poly.pdbx_seq_one_letter_code
_entity_poly.pdbx_strand_id
1 'polypeptide(L)'
;MPLLLGEPALVISKLDGEESFSSLYSYVITAKTPANPHIPWQAASNVDLKSLIGKEMTVEIELDGNGLGDINSVGQGAREISGIVQRARYIGRDANQALYEIIIRPWLHLAELTADFKIFQQKSVVDIIEEVLGDYNFPFEKRLAGRYPLLDFQVQYGETDFSFIERLMEEWGIYWFFEHGGKNHKLILVDNVGAHKPFHSEAYHVIHYASDRPKMDEEYISQFHFQETITSGKWVTNDYDFTKSRADIMALDSKPRKTSFNQMEIFHWPGDYEQPDIGEQLARVRMEERGALGSRCEGSGELRGIACGCAFELVNYPVEKVNREYMVIRSHLLVEEVDQLAGQDEFRYRCDFTVQPTTKIYRHPLSVPKPKTSGPQTAIVVGPPGEEIWTDEYGRVKVRFLWDRYGQNRETDSCWLRVSQAWAGNNFGGIYIPRIGHEVIVDFINGDPDRPLITGSLYNNVTMPPWDLPVNATQSGLISRTVGGGRSNFNGIRFEDKPGIEQYWEQAERSMSRLTKENETQTIGMNSDINVGLSRNLFVGANYMSDVIGNSSAMIGAALGIQVGGSQSDNVAGAKGINVGGAFMTSVGGYHSISVGGASTMVAGGAMTLTAGGELVIAAKKIKIIGSDQVTIEGGVVNINPGDCGSNCGGGGGGGGMIGLPGMPAISTLFGVVIPLPPLPVPTETPTVTPTETPTVTPTETPTVTPTETPTVTPTETPTETPTETPTGSANPEP
;
A
#
# COMPACT_ATOMS: atom_id res chain seq x y z
N MET A 1 -16.26 -54.78 -14.37
CA MET A 1 -17.39 -54.82 -15.33
C MET A 1 -18.53 -55.61 -14.70
N PRO A 2 -19.80 -55.16 -14.79
CA PRO A 2 -20.95 -55.96 -14.36
C PRO A 2 -21.09 -57.23 -15.21
N LEU A 3 -21.68 -58.27 -14.64
CA LEU A 3 -21.88 -59.58 -15.29
C LEU A 3 -23.37 -59.90 -15.41
N LEU A 4 -23.77 -60.46 -16.56
CA LEU A 4 -25.10 -61.04 -16.79
C LEU A 4 -24.92 -62.53 -17.09
N LEU A 5 -25.50 -63.40 -16.26
CA LEU A 5 -25.37 -64.87 -16.34
C LEU A 5 -23.93 -65.42 -16.42
N GLY A 6 -22.93 -64.65 -15.95
CA GLY A 6 -21.51 -65.01 -15.99
C GLY A 6 -20.73 -64.43 -17.18
N GLU A 7 -21.42 -63.85 -18.15
CA GLU A 7 -20.85 -63.14 -19.31
C GLU A 7 -20.71 -61.63 -19.00
N PRO A 8 -19.79 -60.90 -19.68
CA PRO A 8 -19.73 -59.44 -19.59
C PRO A 8 -21.07 -58.80 -19.95
N ALA A 9 -21.62 -57.95 -19.09
CA ALA A 9 -22.97 -57.40 -19.30
C ALA A 9 -23.09 -56.42 -20.48
N LEU A 10 -21.96 -56.00 -21.07
CA LEU A 10 -21.87 -54.94 -22.07
C LEU A 10 -20.85 -55.35 -23.14
N VAL A 11 -21.20 -55.16 -24.41
CA VAL A 11 -20.36 -55.37 -25.59
C VAL A 11 -20.34 -54.05 -26.37
N ILE A 12 -19.16 -53.58 -26.76
CA ILE A 12 -19.01 -52.30 -27.46
C ILE A 12 -19.53 -52.45 -28.89
N SER A 13 -20.33 -51.47 -29.33
CA SER A 13 -20.91 -51.39 -30.68
C SER A 13 -20.47 -50.12 -31.42
N LYS A 14 -20.26 -49.03 -30.68
CA LYS A 14 -19.66 -47.80 -31.20
C LYS A 14 -18.78 -47.13 -30.14
N LEU A 15 -17.66 -46.58 -30.58
CA LEU A 15 -16.80 -45.66 -29.83
C LEU A 15 -16.70 -44.34 -30.62
N ASP A 16 -16.90 -43.21 -29.97
CA ASP A 16 -16.84 -41.89 -30.60
C ASP A 16 -16.20 -40.91 -29.61
N GLY A 17 -15.05 -40.33 -29.93
CA GLY A 17 -14.41 -39.41 -28.99
C GLY A 17 -13.16 -38.70 -29.49
N GLU A 18 -12.77 -37.69 -28.72
CA GLU A 18 -11.74 -36.73 -29.10
C GLU A 18 -10.73 -36.50 -27.97
N GLU A 19 -9.45 -36.50 -28.34
CA GLU A 19 -8.31 -36.11 -27.52
C GLU A 19 -7.59 -34.91 -28.16
N SER A 20 -7.24 -33.89 -27.38
CA SER A 20 -6.42 -32.78 -27.86
C SER A 20 -5.55 -32.16 -26.75
N PHE A 21 -4.49 -31.45 -27.15
CA PHE A 21 -3.58 -30.77 -26.22
C PHE A 21 -4.29 -29.72 -25.37
N SER A 22 -4.05 -29.81 -24.07
CA SER A 22 -4.77 -29.12 -22.99
C SER A 22 -6.29 -29.13 -23.18
N SER A 23 -6.87 -30.31 -23.33
CA SER A 23 -8.32 -30.49 -23.41
C SER A 23 -8.75 -31.82 -22.79
N LEU A 24 -9.79 -31.77 -21.97
CA LEU A 24 -10.30 -32.94 -21.26
C LEU A 24 -11.04 -33.86 -22.24
N TYR A 25 -10.38 -34.93 -22.67
CA TYR A 25 -10.95 -35.88 -23.62
C TYR A 25 -12.31 -36.41 -23.17
N SER A 26 -13.10 -36.84 -24.15
CA SER A 26 -14.41 -37.42 -23.91
C SER A 26 -14.67 -38.49 -24.95
N TYR A 27 -14.80 -39.74 -24.49
CA TYR A 27 -15.20 -40.86 -25.33
C TYR A 27 -16.60 -41.32 -24.95
N VAL A 28 -17.49 -41.34 -25.94
CA VAL A 28 -18.85 -41.85 -25.89
C VAL A 28 -18.84 -43.29 -26.39
N ILE A 29 -19.02 -44.23 -25.47
CA ILE A 29 -19.11 -45.66 -25.73
C ILE A 29 -20.58 -46.02 -25.82
N THR A 30 -21.03 -46.53 -26.97
CA THR A 30 -22.34 -47.19 -27.11
C THR A 30 -22.13 -48.69 -26.97
N ALA A 31 -22.79 -49.28 -25.97
CA ALA A 31 -22.69 -50.70 -25.67
C ALA A 31 -24.06 -51.39 -25.72
N LYS A 32 -24.07 -52.61 -26.24
CA LYS A 32 -25.22 -53.53 -26.27
C LYS A 32 -25.03 -54.61 -25.19
N THR A 33 -26.09 -55.15 -24.60
CA THR A 33 -25.97 -56.41 -23.83
C THR A 33 -25.69 -57.59 -24.77
N PRO A 34 -25.04 -58.68 -24.33
CA PRO A 34 -24.79 -59.85 -25.18
C PRO A 34 -26.06 -60.36 -25.88
N ALA A 35 -25.92 -60.81 -27.13
CA ALA A 35 -27.01 -61.37 -27.93
C ALA A 35 -27.40 -62.81 -27.51
N ASN A 36 -27.43 -63.07 -26.20
CA ASN A 36 -27.68 -64.40 -25.64
C ASN A 36 -29.19 -64.58 -25.36
N PRO A 37 -29.89 -65.53 -26.03
CA PRO A 37 -31.33 -65.75 -25.85
C PRO A 37 -31.75 -66.13 -24.42
N HIS A 38 -30.81 -66.54 -23.56
CA HIS A 38 -31.05 -66.93 -22.18
C HIS A 38 -31.08 -65.74 -21.21
N ILE A 39 -30.59 -64.56 -21.62
CA ILE A 39 -30.67 -63.34 -20.80
C ILE A 39 -32.09 -62.76 -20.97
N PRO A 40 -32.94 -62.74 -19.91
CA PRO A 40 -34.25 -62.12 -20.01
C PRO A 40 -34.10 -60.61 -20.19
N TRP A 41 -34.92 -60.01 -21.04
CA TRP A 41 -34.82 -58.58 -21.38
C TRP A 41 -34.92 -57.67 -20.14
N GLN A 42 -35.63 -58.10 -19.08
CA GLN A 42 -35.66 -57.39 -17.81
C GLN A 42 -34.30 -57.36 -17.11
N ALA A 43 -33.50 -58.42 -17.19
CA ALA A 43 -32.13 -58.42 -16.64
C ALA A 43 -31.19 -57.59 -17.54
N ALA A 44 -31.33 -57.70 -18.86
CA ALA A 44 -30.59 -56.90 -19.83
C ALA A 44 -30.79 -55.38 -19.62
N SER A 45 -32.03 -54.93 -19.33
CA SER A 45 -32.36 -53.52 -19.09
C SER A 45 -32.04 -53.00 -17.67
N ASN A 46 -31.66 -53.87 -16.72
CA ASN A 46 -31.43 -53.50 -15.31
C ASN A 46 -29.95 -53.66 -14.90
N VAL A 47 -29.00 -53.33 -15.79
CA VAL A 47 -27.59 -53.22 -15.43
C VAL A 47 -27.41 -52.06 -14.42
N ASP A 48 -26.71 -52.31 -13.31
CA ASP A 48 -26.47 -51.29 -12.28
C ASP A 48 -25.48 -50.22 -12.77
N LEU A 49 -26.03 -49.20 -13.44
CA LEU A 49 -25.27 -48.04 -13.94
C LEU A 49 -24.65 -47.22 -12.80
N LYS A 50 -25.26 -47.17 -11.62
CA LYS A 50 -24.72 -46.42 -10.48
C LYS A 50 -23.42 -47.05 -10.00
N SER A 51 -23.29 -48.38 -10.10
CA SER A 51 -22.04 -49.08 -9.79
C SER A 51 -20.89 -48.81 -10.77
N LEU A 52 -21.16 -48.21 -11.94
CA LEU A 52 -20.15 -47.85 -12.94
C LEU A 52 -19.59 -46.44 -12.75
N ILE A 53 -20.44 -45.48 -12.34
CA ILE A 53 -20.06 -44.07 -12.18
C ILE A 53 -18.87 -43.93 -11.23
N GLY A 54 -17.89 -43.11 -11.63
CA GLY A 54 -16.69 -42.82 -10.83
C GLY A 54 -15.63 -43.93 -10.80
N LYS A 55 -15.82 -45.03 -11.53
CA LYS A 55 -14.79 -46.06 -11.70
C LYS A 55 -14.02 -45.89 -13.00
N GLU A 56 -12.79 -46.39 -12.99
CA GLU A 56 -11.97 -46.51 -14.21
C GLU A 56 -12.55 -47.59 -15.15
N MET A 57 -12.51 -47.29 -16.43
CA MET A 57 -12.92 -48.15 -17.54
C MET A 57 -11.91 -47.98 -18.67
N THR A 58 -11.45 -49.09 -19.23
CA THR A 58 -10.51 -49.14 -20.35
C THR A 58 -11.18 -49.80 -21.55
N VAL A 59 -11.04 -49.19 -22.71
CA VAL A 59 -11.32 -49.79 -24.02
C VAL A 59 -9.99 -50.21 -24.61
N GLU A 60 -9.89 -51.47 -25.03
CA GLU A 60 -8.73 -52.04 -25.72
C GLU A 60 -9.10 -52.15 -27.22
N ILE A 61 -8.28 -51.58 -28.10
CA ILE A 61 -8.47 -51.59 -29.57
C ILE A 61 -7.30 -52.36 -30.18
N GLU A 62 -7.60 -53.43 -30.92
CA GLU A 62 -6.59 -54.24 -31.59
C GLU A 62 -5.97 -53.50 -32.78
N LEU A 63 -4.64 -53.58 -32.88
CA LEU A 63 -3.81 -52.97 -33.92
C LEU A 63 -3.20 -54.10 -34.77
N ASP A 64 -3.57 -54.16 -36.04
CA ASP A 64 -3.23 -55.27 -36.95
C ASP A 64 -1.74 -55.27 -37.36
N GLY A 65 -1.02 -54.18 -37.07
CA GLY A 65 0.36 -53.92 -37.51
C GLY A 65 0.41 -53.29 -38.91
N ASN A 66 1.62 -53.07 -39.40
CA ASN A 66 1.85 -52.56 -40.76
C ASN A 66 2.86 -53.47 -41.46
N GLY A 67 2.45 -54.17 -42.53
CA GLY A 67 3.31 -55.16 -43.19
C GLY A 67 2.69 -55.88 -44.38
N LEU A 68 3.45 -55.93 -45.48
CA LEU A 68 3.11 -56.67 -46.71
C LEU A 68 3.63 -58.13 -46.63
N GLY A 69 2.74 -59.06 -46.27
CA GLY A 69 2.93 -60.52 -46.43
C GLY A 69 3.54 -61.28 -45.25
N ASP A 70 3.79 -62.58 -45.45
CA ASP A 70 4.13 -63.62 -44.44
C ASP A 70 5.41 -63.40 -43.60
N ILE A 71 6.02 -62.22 -43.61
CA ILE A 71 7.25 -61.92 -42.85
C ILE A 71 7.09 -60.59 -42.09
N ASN A 72 6.65 -60.75 -40.84
CA ASN A 72 6.62 -59.77 -39.73
C ASN A 72 5.38 -58.86 -39.65
N SER A 73 4.51 -59.24 -38.71
CA SER A 73 3.53 -58.41 -37.99
C SER A 73 4.17 -57.26 -37.19
N VAL A 74 4.89 -56.34 -37.83
CA VAL A 74 5.55 -55.22 -37.15
C VAL A 74 4.48 -54.27 -36.58
N GLY A 75 4.56 -54.01 -35.27
CA GLY A 75 3.63 -53.12 -34.58
C GLY A 75 2.28 -53.71 -34.21
N GLN A 76 2.07 -55.04 -34.29
CA GLN A 76 0.89 -55.67 -33.69
C GLN A 76 0.82 -55.44 -32.17
N GLY A 77 -0.39 -55.22 -31.66
CA GLY A 77 -0.63 -54.97 -30.25
C GLY A 77 -2.03 -54.43 -29.99
N ALA A 78 -2.23 -53.73 -28.87
CA ALA A 78 -3.47 -53.04 -28.57
C ALA A 78 -3.21 -51.58 -28.16
N ARG A 79 -4.07 -50.67 -28.62
CA ARG A 79 -4.19 -49.30 -28.07
C ARG A 79 -5.18 -49.34 -26.91
N GLU A 80 -4.77 -48.85 -25.76
CA GLU A 80 -5.67 -48.63 -24.63
C GLU A 80 -6.25 -47.20 -24.68
N ILE A 81 -7.52 -47.06 -24.29
CA ILE A 81 -8.17 -45.79 -23.98
C ILE A 81 -8.83 -45.97 -22.61
N SER A 82 -8.17 -45.45 -21.57
CA SER A 82 -8.65 -45.50 -20.19
C SER A 82 -9.36 -44.19 -19.83
N GLY A 83 -10.21 -44.22 -18.80
CA GLY A 83 -10.85 -43.02 -18.25
C GLY A 83 -11.81 -43.34 -17.11
N ILE A 84 -12.27 -42.32 -16.41
CA ILE A 84 -13.31 -42.45 -15.37
C ILE A 84 -14.69 -42.35 -16.03
N VAL A 85 -15.60 -43.25 -15.69
CA VAL A 85 -17.01 -43.17 -16.11
C VAL A 85 -17.67 -41.96 -15.46
N GLN A 86 -17.86 -40.90 -16.25
CA GLN A 86 -18.56 -39.68 -15.84
C GLN A 86 -20.07 -39.90 -15.82
N ARG A 87 -20.62 -40.45 -16.91
CA ARG A 87 -22.06 -40.56 -17.15
C ARG A 87 -22.36 -41.89 -17.80
N ALA A 88 -23.39 -42.58 -17.33
CA ALA A 88 -23.95 -43.75 -17.99
C ALA A 88 -25.47 -43.60 -18.08
N ARG A 89 -26.07 -43.90 -19.24
CA ARG A 89 -27.52 -43.90 -19.44
C ARG A 89 -27.98 -45.13 -20.21
N TYR A 90 -29.18 -45.59 -19.91
CA TYR A 90 -29.93 -46.50 -20.78
C TYR A 90 -30.51 -45.69 -21.95
N ILE A 91 -30.27 -46.14 -23.19
CA ILE A 91 -30.78 -45.50 -24.41
C ILE A 91 -32.14 -46.09 -24.78
N GLY A 92 -32.24 -47.41 -24.74
CA GLY A 92 -33.40 -48.13 -25.25
C GLY A 92 -33.11 -49.61 -25.48
N ARG A 93 -33.90 -50.24 -26.34
CA ARG A 93 -33.81 -51.67 -26.68
C ARG A 93 -33.74 -51.83 -28.19
N ASP A 94 -32.90 -52.75 -28.63
CA ASP A 94 -32.84 -53.22 -30.01
C ASP A 94 -32.99 -54.76 -30.01
N ALA A 95 -33.94 -55.28 -30.77
CA ALA A 95 -34.35 -56.70 -30.75
C ALA A 95 -34.43 -57.34 -29.34
N ASN A 96 -33.42 -58.11 -28.93
CA ASN A 96 -33.29 -58.73 -27.59
C ASN A 96 -32.17 -58.12 -26.72
N GLN A 97 -31.47 -57.10 -27.21
CA GLN A 97 -30.37 -56.42 -26.52
C GLN A 97 -30.84 -55.08 -25.93
N ALA A 98 -30.30 -54.73 -24.76
CA ALA A 98 -30.43 -53.39 -24.18
C ALA A 98 -29.25 -52.52 -24.63
N LEU A 99 -29.53 -51.26 -24.97
CA LEU A 99 -28.56 -50.26 -25.42
C LEU A 99 -28.23 -49.29 -24.28
N TYR A 100 -26.94 -49.07 -24.07
CA TYR A 100 -26.38 -48.17 -23.07
C TYR A 100 -25.38 -47.21 -23.71
N GLU A 101 -25.35 -45.97 -23.21
CA GLU A 101 -24.34 -44.98 -23.54
C GLU A 101 -23.53 -44.68 -22.29
N ILE A 102 -22.22 -44.75 -22.39
CA ILE A 102 -21.26 -44.53 -21.31
C ILE A 102 -20.25 -43.49 -21.79
N ILE A 103 -20.12 -42.38 -21.05
CA ILE A 103 -19.08 -41.38 -21.28
C ILE A 103 -17.94 -41.59 -20.29
N ILE A 104 -16.74 -41.79 -20.82
CA ILE A 104 -15.50 -41.76 -20.06
C ILE A 104 -14.76 -40.44 -20.32
N ARG A 105 -14.20 -39.85 -19.25
CA ARG A 105 -13.39 -38.62 -19.25
C ARG A 105 -12.13 -38.84 -18.41
N PRO A 106 -11.06 -38.04 -18.56
CA PRO A 106 -9.90 -38.16 -17.69
C PRO A 106 -10.24 -37.87 -16.23
N TRP A 107 -9.35 -38.33 -15.34
CA TRP A 107 -9.46 -38.05 -13.90
C TRP A 107 -9.46 -36.55 -13.60
N LEU A 108 -8.80 -35.75 -14.43
CA LEU A 108 -8.69 -34.30 -14.31
C LEU A 108 -10.06 -33.59 -14.41
N HIS A 109 -11.09 -34.24 -14.97
CA HIS A 109 -12.47 -33.74 -14.91
C HIS A 109 -12.98 -33.57 -13.47
N LEU A 110 -12.43 -34.31 -12.49
CA LEU A 110 -12.79 -34.13 -11.08
C LEU A 110 -12.41 -32.74 -10.55
N ALA A 111 -11.38 -32.09 -11.12
CA ALA A 111 -10.97 -30.73 -10.77
C ALA A 111 -11.88 -29.63 -11.37
N GLU A 112 -12.82 -29.98 -12.26
CA GLU A 112 -13.92 -29.09 -12.66
C GLU A 112 -15.06 -29.08 -11.62
N LEU A 113 -15.06 -30.01 -10.64
CA LEU A 113 -16.12 -30.18 -9.64
C LEU A 113 -15.82 -29.48 -8.30
N THR A 114 -14.64 -28.90 -8.15
CA THR A 114 -14.17 -28.15 -6.99
C THR A 114 -13.84 -26.71 -7.38
N ALA A 115 -14.09 -25.76 -6.48
CA ALA A 115 -13.69 -24.37 -6.63
C ALA A 115 -13.38 -23.79 -5.25
N ASP A 116 -12.40 -22.89 -5.17
CA ASP A 116 -11.88 -22.41 -3.89
C ASP A 116 -11.29 -21.00 -3.98
N PHE A 117 -10.87 -20.50 -2.82
CA PHE A 117 -10.00 -19.33 -2.72
C PHE A 117 -8.72 -19.73 -1.98
N LYS A 118 -7.59 -19.77 -2.69
CA LYS A 118 -6.27 -20.20 -2.16
C LYS A 118 -5.20 -19.17 -2.51
N ILE A 119 -4.27 -18.96 -1.57
CA ILE A 119 -3.09 -18.10 -1.75
C ILE A 119 -1.84 -18.97 -1.78
N PHE A 120 -1.03 -18.80 -2.81
CA PHE A 120 0.27 -19.42 -2.97
C PHE A 120 1.36 -18.34 -2.92
N GLN A 121 2.45 -18.61 -2.21
CA GLN A 121 3.55 -17.67 -1.98
C GLN A 121 4.89 -18.40 -2.04
N GLN A 122 5.90 -17.76 -2.62
CA GLN A 122 7.28 -18.27 -2.70
C GLN A 122 7.38 -19.68 -3.33
N LYS A 123 6.54 -19.94 -4.34
CA LYS A 123 6.44 -21.21 -5.06
C LYS A 123 6.54 -20.95 -6.56
N SER A 124 7.13 -21.87 -7.32
CA SER A 124 7.04 -21.80 -8.78
C SER A 124 5.66 -22.27 -9.25
N VAL A 125 5.30 -21.91 -10.48
CA VAL A 125 4.07 -22.38 -11.15
C VAL A 125 3.94 -23.89 -11.10
N VAL A 126 5.06 -24.60 -11.27
CA VAL A 126 5.09 -26.07 -11.26
C VAL A 126 4.81 -26.61 -9.85
N ASP A 127 5.38 -26.00 -8.80
CA ASP A 127 5.10 -26.38 -7.41
C ASP A 127 3.63 -26.14 -7.04
N ILE A 128 3.02 -25.05 -7.54
CA ILE A 128 1.60 -24.73 -7.34
C ILE A 128 0.71 -25.78 -8.02
N ILE A 129 1.01 -26.16 -9.27
CA ILE A 129 0.29 -27.22 -9.99
C ILE A 129 0.42 -28.55 -9.23
N GLU A 130 1.61 -28.89 -8.72
CA GLU A 130 1.81 -30.12 -7.94
C GLU A 130 1.02 -30.16 -6.63
N GLU A 131 0.91 -29.02 -5.93
CA GLU A 131 0.13 -28.91 -4.70
C GLU A 131 -1.38 -29.04 -4.97
N VAL A 132 -1.90 -28.39 -6.02
CA VAL A 132 -3.32 -28.49 -6.41
C VAL A 132 -3.66 -29.89 -6.92
N LEU A 133 -2.80 -30.49 -7.75
CA LEU A 133 -3.02 -31.85 -8.25
C LEU A 133 -2.77 -32.92 -7.18
N GLY A 134 -2.01 -32.62 -6.13
CA GLY A 134 -1.72 -33.54 -5.02
C GLY A 134 -2.94 -33.95 -4.19
N ASP A 135 -4.01 -33.14 -4.19
CA ASP A 135 -5.31 -33.49 -3.60
C ASP A 135 -6.01 -34.64 -4.37
N TYR A 136 -5.58 -34.94 -5.60
CA TYR A 136 -6.13 -35.98 -6.48
C TYR A 136 -5.19 -37.17 -6.54
N ASN A 137 -5.61 -38.32 -6.01
CA ASN A 137 -4.79 -39.55 -5.96
C ASN A 137 -4.70 -40.29 -7.31
N PHE A 138 -4.18 -39.61 -8.34
CA PHE A 138 -4.01 -40.12 -9.71
C PHE A 138 -2.61 -39.79 -10.27
N PRO A 139 -2.09 -40.59 -11.21
CA PRO A 139 -0.74 -40.39 -11.71
C PRO A 139 -0.63 -39.22 -12.69
N PHE A 140 0.38 -38.39 -12.49
CA PHE A 140 0.86 -37.41 -13.47
C PHE A 140 2.40 -37.40 -13.54
N GLU A 141 2.95 -36.88 -14.63
CA GLU A 141 4.40 -36.86 -14.90
C GLU A 141 4.79 -35.54 -15.57
N LYS A 142 5.89 -34.95 -15.10
CA LYS A 142 6.43 -33.68 -15.59
C LYS A 142 7.58 -33.96 -16.56
N ARG A 143 7.46 -33.56 -17.82
CA ARG A 143 8.53 -33.60 -18.84
C ARG A 143 8.85 -32.19 -19.33
N LEU A 144 9.16 -31.32 -18.37
CA LEU A 144 9.44 -29.91 -18.58
C LEU A 144 10.96 -29.71 -18.79
N ALA A 145 11.33 -28.95 -19.82
CA ALA A 145 12.71 -28.56 -20.12
C ALA A 145 13.01 -27.11 -19.73
N GLY A 146 11.98 -26.29 -19.53
CA GLY A 146 12.04 -24.91 -19.10
C GLY A 146 12.40 -24.75 -17.63
N ARG A 147 12.73 -23.51 -17.26
CA ARG A 147 12.84 -23.07 -15.87
C ARG A 147 11.69 -22.10 -15.59
N TYR A 148 11.14 -22.18 -14.39
CA TYR A 148 10.03 -21.36 -13.93
C TYR A 148 10.50 -20.60 -12.69
N PRO A 149 10.28 -19.27 -12.62
CA PRO A 149 10.67 -18.49 -11.45
C PRO A 149 9.78 -18.80 -10.25
N LEU A 150 10.24 -18.42 -9.06
CA LEU A 150 9.39 -18.38 -7.88
C LEU A 150 8.46 -17.16 -7.99
N LEU A 151 7.18 -17.37 -7.73
CA LEU A 151 6.18 -16.32 -7.65
C LEU A 151 6.05 -15.84 -6.20
N ASP A 152 6.15 -14.53 -5.99
CA ASP A 152 6.00 -13.94 -4.67
C ASP A 152 4.58 -14.10 -4.12
N PHE A 153 3.58 -14.01 -4.99
CA PHE A 153 2.15 -14.10 -4.68
C PHE A 153 1.37 -14.58 -5.90
N GLN A 154 0.51 -15.58 -5.71
CA GLN A 154 -0.40 -16.10 -6.74
C GLN A 154 -1.69 -16.56 -6.08
N VAL A 155 -2.84 -16.13 -6.61
CA VAL A 155 -4.17 -16.41 -6.03
C VAL A 155 -5.01 -17.26 -6.99
N GLN A 156 -5.61 -18.32 -6.45
CA GLN A 156 -6.81 -18.96 -7.01
C GLN A 156 -8.01 -18.18 -6.48
N TYR A 157 -8.77 -17.50 -7.34
CA TYR A 157 -9.80 -16.55 -6.91
C TYR A 157 -11.19 -16.93 -7.43
N GLY A 158 -11.90 -17.78 -6.67
CA GLY A 158 -13.29 -18.15 -6.97
C GLY A 158 -13.47 -18.95 -8.26
N GLU A 159 -12.39 -19.59 -8.71
CA GLU A 159 -12.30 -20.39 -9.92
C GLU A 159 -12.11 -21.87 -9.58
N THR A 160 -12.42 -22.77 -10.53
CA THR A 160 -12.23 -24.21 -10.31
C THR A 160 -10.75 -24.57 -10.20
N ASP A 161 -10.42 -25.68 -9.53
CA ASP A 161 -9.03 -26.16 -9.49
C ASP A 161 -8.50 -26.39 -10.91
N PHE A 162 -9.34 -26.91 -11.82
CA PHE A 162 -9.03 -27.06 -13.24
C PHE A 162 -8.77 -25.72 -13.95
N SER A 163 -9.65 -24.72 -13.78
CA SER A 163 -9.48 -23.39 -14.40
C SER A 163 -8.19 -22.71 -13.94
N PHE A 164 -7.86 -22.82 -12.66
CA PHE A 164 -6.67 -22.22 -12.06
C PHE A 164 -5.38 -22.82 -12.64
N ILE A 165 -5.26 -24.15 -12.65
CA ILE A 165 -4.08 -24.80 -13.22
C ILE A 165 -3.99 -24.61 -14.74
N GLU A 166 -5.13 -24.58 -15.45
CA GLU A 166 -5.13 -24.39 -16.90
C GLU A 166 -4.64 -22.99 -17.26
N ARG A 167 -5.17 -21.92 -16.65
CA ARG A 167 -4.68 -20.56 -16.94
C ARG A 167 -3.20 -20.42 -16.61
N LEU A 168 -2.71 -21.03 -15.52
CA LEU A 168 -1.28 -21.01 -15.17
C LEU A 168 -0.43 -21.75 -16.20
N MET A 169 -0.92 -22.87 -16.74
CA MET A 169 -0.23 -23.58 -17.81
C MET A 169 -0.23 -22.77 -19.12
N GLU A 170 -1.38 -22.22 -19.53
CA GLU A 170 -1.52 -21.33 -20.68
C GLU A 170 -0.64 -20.06 -20.56
N GLU A 171 -0.57 -19.45 -19.37
CA GLU A 171 0.25 -18.29 -19.02
C GLU A 171 1.74 -18.57 -19.25
N TRP A 172 2.24 -19.68 -18.71
CA TRP A 172 3.66 -20.05 -18.73
C TRP A 172 4.07 -20.94 -19.90
N GLY A 173 3.13 -21.26 -20.80
CA GLY A 173 3.36 -22.04 -22.01
C GLY A 173 3.53 -23.55 -21.78
N ILE A 174 3.14 -24.05 -20.61
CA ILE A 174 2.98 -25.48 -20.35
C ILE A 174 1.70 -25.94 -21.08
N TYR A 175 1.72 -27.14 -21.62
CA TYR A 175 0.55 -27.82 -22.16
C TYR A 175 0.60 -29.28 -21.75
N TRP A 176 -0.51 -29.98 -21.90
CA TRP A 176 -0.62 -31.36 -21.43
C TRP A 176 -1.43 -32.25 -22.35
N PHE A 177 -1.24 -33.55 -22.15
CA PHE A 177 -2.00 -34.62 -22.79
C PHE A 177 -2.04 -35.84 -21.87
N PHE A 178 -2.71 -36.91 -22.29
CA PHE A 178 -2.77 -38.15 -21.54
C PHE A 178 -2.04 -39.29 -22.26
N GLU A 179 -1.26 -40.06 -21.51
CA GLU A 179 -0.76 -41.37 -21.96
C GLU A 179 -1.62 -42.47 -21.32
N HIS A 180 -2.12 -43.38 -22.15
CA HIS A 180 -2.89 -44.56 -21.72
C HIS A 180 -1.99 -45.80 -21.71
N GLY A 181 -2.14 -46.66 -20.71
CA GLY A 181 -1.45 -47.96 -20.69
C GLY A 181 -1.53 -48.66 -19.34
N GLY A 182 -1.56 -49.99 -19.33
CA GLY A 182 -1.64 -50.76 -18.10
C GLY A 182 -2.97 -50.56 -17.37
N LYS A 183 -4.05 -50.32 -18.13
CA LYS A 183 -5.44 -50.11 -17.68
C LYS A 183 -5.64 -48.87 -16.81
N ASN A 184 -4.79 -47.87 -17.02
CA ASN A 184 -4.92 -46.52 -16.45
C ASN A 184 -4.54 -45.46 -17.49
N HIS A 185 -4.74 -44.19 -17.13
CA HIS A 185 -4.31 -43.01 -17.89
C HIS A 185 -3.51 -42.07 -16.97
N LYS A 186 -2.43 -41.50 -17.51
CA LYS A 186 -1.52 -40.59 -16.82
C LYS A 186 -1.52 -39.23 -17.49
N LEU A 187 -1.62 -38.16 -16.71
CA LEU A 187 -1.47 -36.77 -17.20
C LEU A 187 0.02 -36.46 -17.43
N ILE A 188 0.39 -35.99 -18.62
CA ILE A 188 1.77 -35.60 -18.95
C ILE A 188 1.83 -34.08 -19.14
N LEU A 189 2.64 -33.39 -18.34
CA LEU A 189 2.91 -31.95 -18.43
C LEU A 189 4.17 -31.71 -19.27
N VAL A 190 4.06 -30.90 -20.32
CA VAL A 190 5.11 -30.67 -21.33
C VAL A 190 5.24 -29.19 -21.70
N ASP A 191 6.46 -28.75 -22.05
CA ASP A 191 6.76 -27.41 -22.55
C ASP A 191 7.56 -27.39 -23.87
N ASN A 192 7.92 -28.56 -24.41
CA ASN A 192 8.79 -28.69 -25.58
C ASN A 192 8.49 -29.96 -26.38
N VAL A 193 8.59 -29.88 -27.71
CA VAL A 193 8.36 -31.02 -28.63
C VAL A 193 9.29 -32.20 -28.31
N GLY A 194 10.52 -31.96 -27.84
CA GLY A 194 11.50 -33.01 -27.52
C GLY A 194 11.16 -33.89 -26.29
N ALA A 195 10.08 -33.58 -25.55
CA ALA A 195 9.59 -34.37 -24.43
C ALA A 195 8.51 -35.42 -24.82
N HIS A 196 8.05 -35.36 -26.07
CA HIS A 196 7.11 -36.33 -26.63
C HIS A 196 7.83 -37.63 -27.01
N LYS A 197 7.05 -38.71 -27.11
CA LYS A 197 7.54 -40.03 -27.51
C LYS A 197 6.84 -40.47 -28.80
N PRO A 198 7.49 -41.26 -29.67
CA PRO A 198 6.81 -41.99 -30.74
C PRO A 198 5.69 -42.86 -30.16
N PHE A 199 4.68 -43.17 -30.97
CA PHE A 199 3.63 -44.10 -30.56
C PHE A 199 4.21 -45.48 -30.23
N HIS A 200 3.58 -46.24 -29.33
CA HIS A 200 4.14 -47.50 -28.82
C HIS A 200 4.27 -48.59 -29.90
N SER A 201 3.48 -48.51 -30.96
CA SER A 201 3.54 -49.40 -32.12
C SER A 201 4.32 -48.74 -33.26
N GLU A 202 5.36 -49.43 -33.73
CA GLU A 202 6.20 -49.02 -34.87
C GLU A 202 5.41 -48.85 -36.18
N ALA A 203 4.25 -49.51 -36.29
CA ALA A 203 3.33 -49.39 -37.44
C ALA A 203 2.88 -47.94 -37.72
N TYR A 204 2.87 -47.08 -36.70
CA TYR A 204 2.42 -45.69 -36.75
C TYR A 204 3.57 -44.67 -36.74
N HIS A 205 4.84 -45.10 -36.81
CA HIS A 205 5.97 -44.17 -36.88
C HIS A 205 6.09 -43.52 -38.26
N VAL A 206 5.73 -44.26 -39.32
CA VAL A 206 5.72 -43.79 -40.72
C VAL A 206 4.37 -44.14 -41.32
N ILE A 207 3.65 -43.15 -41.85
CA ILE A 207 2.27 -43.35 -42.34
C ILE A 207 2.16 -42.82 -43.78
N HIS A 208 1.63 -43.69 -44.65
CA HIS A 208 1.48 -43.39 -46.07
C HIS A 208 0.21 -42.60 -46.36
N TYR A 209 0.33 -41.55 -47.17
CA TYR A 209 -0.79 -40.90 -47.83
C TYR A 209 -1.21 -41.69 -49.08
N ALA A 210 -2.51 -41.97 -49.21
CA ALA A 210 -3.08 -42.65 -50.38
C ALA A 210 -4.55 -42.20 -50.61
N SER A 211 -4.79 -41.35 -51.62
CA SER A 211 -6.14 -40.86 -51.96
C SER A 211 -6.91 -41.76 -52.93
N ASP A 212 -6.20 -42.39 -53.87
CA ASP A 212 -6.83 -42.92 -55.11
C ASP A 212 -6.97 -44.46 -55.12
N ARG A 213 -6.46 -45.16 -54.11
CA ARG A 213 -6.57 -46.61 -53.97
C ARG A 213 -6.67 -46.99 -52.49
N PRO A 214 -7.79 -47.57 -52.02
CA PRO A 214 -7.76 -48.29 -50.75
C PRO A 214 -6.81 -49.48 -50.87
N LYS A 215 -5.77 -49.52 -50.03
CA LYS A 215 -5.06 -50.78 -49.75
C LYS A 215 -5.93 -51.57 -48.78
N MET A 216 -6.16 -52.85 -49.04
CA MET A 216 -6.88 -53.73 -48.11
C MET A 216 -6.03 -54.14 -46.90
N ASP A 217 -4.70 -54.06 -47.01
CA ASP A 217 -3.77 -54.72 -46.09
C ASP A 217 -2.90 -53.75 -45.26
N GLU A 218 -3.13 -52.42 -45.35
CA GLU A 218 -2.37 -51.39 -44.61
C GLU A 218 -3.27 -50.20 -44.24
N GLU A 219 -3.17 -49.69 -43.01
CA GLU A 219 -3.83 -48.42 -42.63
C GLU A 219 -3.15 -47.20 -43.30
N TYR A 220 -3.94 -46.24 -43.79
CA TYR A 220 -3.42 -45.11 -44.57
C TYR A 220 -4.18 -43.79 -44.33
N ILE A 221 -3.52 -42.68 -44.63
CA ILE A 221 -4.14 -41.34 -44.63
C ILE A 221 -4.83 -41.11 -45.97
N SER A 222 -6.17 -41.05 -45.94
CA SER A 222 -7.01 -40.87 -47.13
C SER A 222 -7.10 -39.41 -47.59
N GLN A 223 -7.04 -38.47 -46.66
CA GLN A 223 -7.13 -37.02 -46.90
C GLN A 223 -6.13 -36.29 -46.02
N PHE A 224 -5.43 -35.31 -46.57
CA PHE A 224 -4.52 -34.45 -45.82
C PHE A 224 -4.53 -33.03 -46.41
N HIS A 225 -4.83 -32.06 -45.57
CA HIS A 225 -5.03 -30.66 -45.91
C HIS A 225 -3.85 -29.84 -45.40
N PHE A 226 -2.88 -29.60 -46.28
CA PHE A 226 -1.80 -28.65 -46.04
C PHE A 226 -2.31 -27.21 -46.20
N GLN A 227 -2.20 -26.40 -45.14
CA GLN A 227 -2.57 -24.98 -45.13
C GLN A 227 -1.46 -24.11 -44.53
N GLU A 228 -1.45 -22.83 -44.90
CA GLU A 228 -0.55 -21.81 -44.37
C GLU A 228 -1.34 -20.53 -44.11
N THR A 229 -1.29 -20.03 -42.87
CA THR A 229 -2.12 -18.91 -42.40
C THR A 229 -1.26 -17.72 -42.00
N ILE A 230 -1.75 -16.50 -42.27
CA ILE A 230 -1.12 -15.26 -41.82
C ILE A 230 -1.24 -15.12 -40.30
N THR A 231 -0.14 -14.76 -39.65
CA THR A 231 -0.07 -14.55 -38.19
C THR A 231 0.68 -13.25 -37.90
N SER A 232 0.47 -12.68 -36.72
CA SER A 232 1.35 -11.62 -36.19
C SER A 232 2.80 -12.10 -36.12
N GLY A 233 3.75 -11.17 -36.28
CA GLY A 233 5.18 -11.46 -36.28
C GLY A 233 5.93 -10.93 -35.06
N LYS A 234 5.27 -10.13 -34.23
CA LYS A 234 5.83 -9.53 -33.02
C LYS A 234 4.82 -9.50 -31.87
N TRP A 235 5.32 -9.67 -30.66
CA TRP A 235 4.60 -9.47 -29.41
C TRP A 235 5.40 -8.52 -28.52
N VAL A 236 4.78 -7.43 -28.10
CA VAL A 236 5.33 -6.46 -27.15
C VAL A 236 4.47 -6.49 -25.89
N THR A 237 5.12 -6.51 -24.74
CA THR A 237 4.44 -6.39 -23.44
C THR A 237 5.26 -5.49 -22.52
N ASN A 238 4.61 -4.88 -21.54
CA ASN A 238 5.28 -4.03 -20.54
C ASN A 238 4.56 -4.12 -19.19
N ASP A 239 5.23 -3.71 -18.12
CA ASP A 239 4.67 -3.66 -16.77
C ASP A 239 5.30 -2.51 -15.95
N TYR A 240 5.05 -2.47 -14.64
CA TYR A 240 5.64 -1.47 -13.74
C TYR A 240 6.10 -2.07 -12.39
N ASP A 241 7.41 -2.17 -12.21
CA ASP A 241 8.07 -2.45 -10.91
C ASP A 241 8.26 -1.12 -10.14
N PHE A 242 7.63 -0.99 -8.97
CA PHE A 242 7.75 0.21 -8.14
C PHE A 242 9.09 0.30 -7.39
N THR A 243 9.78 -0.82 -7.15
CA THR A 243 11.11 -0.87 -6.53
C THR A 243 12.18 -0.33 -7.50
N LYS A 244 11.92 -0.45 -8.81
CA LYS A 244 12.77 0.05 -9.90
C LYS A 244 11.98 0.97 -10.84
N SER A 245 11.26 1.96 -10.29
CA SER A 245 10.27 2.80 -10.99
C SER A 245 10.75 3.61 -12.22
N ARG A 246 12.02 3.50 -12.61
CA ARG A 246 12.65 4.13 -13.79
C ARG A 246 13.29 3.13 -14.75
N ALA A 247 13.29 1.83 -14.42
CA ALA A 247 13.77 0.80 -15.32
C ALA A 247 12.78 0.65 -16.47
N ASP A 248 13.29 0.53 -17.69
CA ASP A 248 12.51 0.03 -18.81
C ASP A 248 12.49 -1.50 -18.72
N ILE A 249 11.29 -2.06 -18.51
CA ILE A 249 11.06 -3.50 -18.42
C ILE A 249 10.19 -3.99 -19.59
N MET A 250 10.08 -3.22 -20.68
CA MET A 250 9.39 -3.64 -21.89
C MET A 250 10.06 -4.89 -22.50
N ALA A 251 9.27 -5.94 -22.73
CA ALA A 251 9.72 -7.17 -23.36
C ALA A 251 9.15 -7.32 -24.78
N LEU A 252 9.97 -7.81 -25.70
CA LEU A 252 9.65 -8.01 -27.12
C LEU A 252 10.18 -9.37 -27.59
N ASP A 253 9.33 -10.19 -28.20
CA ASP A 253 9.77 -11.30 -29.06
C ASP A 253 9.29 -11.08 -30.51
N SER A 254 10.15 -11.44 -31.47
CA SER A 254 9.95 -11.13 -32.89
C SER A 254 10.31 -12.33 -33.77
N LYS A 255 9.29 -13.06 -34.24
CA LYS A 255 9.42 -14.28 -35.06
C LYS A 255 8.58 -14.21 -36.35
N PRO A 256 8.80 -13.20 -37.23
CA PRO A 256 8.01 -13.03 -38.45
C PRO A 256 8.14 -14.22 -39.41
N ARG A 257 7.01 -14.73 -39.90
CA ARG A 257 6.92 -15.79 -40.92
C ARG A 257 7.38 -15.27 -42.29
N LYS A 258 7.74 -16.15 -43.24
CA LYS A 258 8.12 -15.75 -44.62
C LYS A 258 6.89 -15.50 -45.51
N THR A 259 5.98 -14.63 -45.06
CA THR A 259 4.72 -14.27 -45.74
C THR A 259 4.63 -12.75 -45.94
N SER A 260 3.73 -12.28 -46.80
CA SER A 260 3.35 -10.85 -46.82
C SER A 260 2.66 -10.46 -45.51
N PHE A 261 2.77 -9.18 -45.11
CA PHE A 261 2.21 -8.61 -43.87
C PHE A 261 2.62 -9.34 -42.57
N ASN A 262 3.76 -10.04 -42.59
CA ASN A 262 4.36 -10.75 -41.46
C ASN A 262 4.90 -9.88 -40.32
N GLN A 263 4.79 -8.55 -40.39
CA GLN A 263 5.35 -7.60 -39.39
C GLN A 263 4.32 -7.06 -38.41
N MET A 264 3.06 -7.50 -38.49
CA MET A 264 2.00 -7.05 -37.57
C MET A 264 2.36 -7.37 -36.12
N GLU A 265 2.14 -6.39 -35.25
CA GLU A 265 2.56 -6.38 -33.86
C GLU A 265 1.32 -6.39 -32.95
N ILE A 266 1.40 -7.13 -31.85
CA ILE A 266 0.42 -7.09 -30.76
C ILE A 266 1.11 -6.47 -29.54
N PHE A 267 0.50 -5.44 -28.97
CA PHE A 267 0.90 -4.87 -27.68
C PHE A 267 -0.06 -5.36 -26.59
N HIS A 268 0.49 -5.85 -25.47
CA HIS A 268 -0.27 -6.38 -24.33
C HIS A 268 0.09 -5.64 -23.04
N TRP A 269 -0.92 -5.32 -22.23
CA TRP A 269 -0.78 -4.67 -20.93
C TRP A 269 -1.90 -5.10 -19.97
N PRO A 270 -1.61 -5.40 -18.69
CA PRO A 270 -0.27 -5.52 -18.09
C PRO A 270 0.48 -6.78 -18.60
N GLY A 271 1.74 -6.94 -18.22
CA GLY A 271 2.58 -8.07 -18.61
C GLY A 271 2.60 -9.24 -17.62
N ASP A 272 2.23 -9.00 -16.36
CA ASP A 272 2.30 -9.94 -15.23
C ASP A 272 3.74 -10.41 -14.91
N TYR A 273 4.69 -9.46 -14.92
CA TYR A 273 6.06 -9.67 -14.47
C TYR A 273 6.70 -8.39 -13.90
N GLU A 274 7.70 -8.55 -13.02
CA GLU A 274 8.53 -7.46 -12.50
C GLU A 274 9.99 -7.51 -13.01
N GLN A 275 10.43 -8.67 -13.53
CA GLN A 275 11.80 -8.88 -14.02
C GLN A 275 11.81 -9.00 -15.56
N PRO A 276 12.71 -8.30 -16.29
CA PRO A 276 12.78 -8.35 -17.75
C PRO A 276 12.90 -9.77 -18.33
N ASP A 277 13.74 -10.63 -17.73
CA ASP A 277 13.95 -12.01 -18.17
C ASP A 277 12.64 -12.83 -18.19
N ILE A 278 11.74 -12.57 -17.25
CA ILE A 278 10.41 -13.20 -17.18
C ILE A 278 9.52 -12.64 -18.30
N GLY A 279 9.53 -11.32 -18.52
CA GLY A 279 8.83 -10.69 -19.63
C GLY A 279 9.26 -11.23 -21.00
N GLU A 280 10.56 -11.46 -21.21
CA GLU A 280 11.07 -12.10 -22.42
C GLU A 280 10.56 -13.54 -22.59
N GLN A 281 10.49 -14.31 -21.50
CA GLN A 281 9.94 -15.67 -21.52
C GLN A 281 8.45 -15.69 -21.88
N LEU A 282 7.64 -14.81 -21.26
CA LEU A 282 6.20 -14.70 -21.55
C LEU A 282 5.93 -14.20 -22.98
N ALA A 283 6.66 -13.18 -23.45
CA ALA A 283 6.57 -12.71 -24.84
C ALA A 283 6.92 -13.81 -25.85
N ARG A 284 7.95 -14.61 -25.55
CA ARG A 284 8.39 -15.75 -26.36
C ARG A 284 7.33 -16.85 -26.46
N VAL A 285 6.65 -17.17 -25.35
CA VAL A 285 5.53 -18.12 -25.32
C VAL A 285 4.39 -17.63 -26.22
N ARG A 286 4.00 -16.35 -26.12
CA ARG A 286 2.92 -15.77 -26.94
C ARG A 286 3.26 -15.74 -28.44
N MET A 287 4.52 -15.49 -28.79
CA MET A 287 4.96 -15.57 -30.19
C MET A 287 5.03 -17.01 -30.73
N GLU A 288 5.33 -18.00 -29.89
CA GLU A 288 5.27 -19.41 -30.26
C GLU A 288 3.83 -19.89 -30.48
N GLU A 289 2.91 -19.57 -29.56
CA GLU A 289 1.46 -19.78 -29.67
C GLU A 289 0.92 -19.27 -31.02
N ARG A 290 1.16 -17.99 -31.32
CA ARG A 290 0.64 -17.34 -32.53
C ARG A 290 1.33 -17.83 -33.79
N GLY A 291 2.66 -18.04 -33.76
CA GLY A 291 3.43 -18.51 -34.91
C GLY A 291 3.10 -19.95 -35.32
N ALA A 292 2.72 -20.79 -34.36
CA ALA A 292 2.35 -22.20 -34.53
C ALA A 292 1.09 -22.39 -35.40
N LEU A 293 0.05 -21.57 -35.16
CA LEU A 293 -1.21 -21.59 -35.92
C LEU A 293 -1.00 -21.52 -37.45
N GLY A 294 0.04 -20.80 -37.89
CA GLY A 294 0.33 -20.58 -39.31
C GLY A 294 0.75 -21.81 -40.12
N SER A 295 1.02 -22.97 -39.50
CA SER A 295 1.40 -24.23 -40.20
C SER A 295 0.68 -25.49 -39.67
N ARG A 296 -0.49 -25.34 -39.03
CA ARG A 296 -1.30 -26.51 -38.66
C ARG A 296 -1.90 -27.17 -39.90
N CYS A 297 -1.88 -28.49 -39.98
CA CYS A 297 -2.50 -29.27 -41.07
C CYS A 297 -3.58 -30.20 -40.48
N GLU A 298 -4.54 -30.60 -41.29
CA GLU A 298 -5.63 -31.50 -40.89
C GLU A 298 -5.63 -32.75 -41.76
N GLY A 299 -5.92 -33.92 -41.20
CA GLY A 299 -5.96 -35.18 -41.95
C GLY A 299 -7.09 -36.09 -41.50
N SER A 300 -7.45 -37.04 -42.38
CA SER A 300 -8.44 -38.08 -42.11
C SER A 300 -8.00 -39.40 -42.75
N GLY A 301 -8.24 -40.52 -42.07
CA GLY A 301 -7.94 -41.86 -42.58
C GLY A 301 -8.62 -42.96 -41.77
N GLU A 302 -8.48 -44.19 -42.25
CA GLU A 302 -8.97 -45.40 -41.56
C GLU A 302 -7.83 -45.91 -40.67
N LEU A 303 -7.57 -45.18 -39.58
CA LEU A 303 -6.40 -45.32 -38.71
C LEU A 303 -6.81 -45.54 -37.25
N ARG A 304 -6.20 -46.51 -36.57
CA ARG A 304 -6.48 -46.80 -35.13
C ARG A 304 -5.46 -46.18 -34.17
N GLY A 305 -4.19 -46.11 -34.56
CA GLY A 305 -3.07 -45.71 -33.71
C GLY A 305 -2.70 -44.22 -33.66
N ILE A 306 -3.42 -43.34 -34.37
CA ILE A 306 -3.21 -41.89 -34.24
C ILE A 306 -3.72 -41.41 -32.87
N ALA A 307 -2.80 -41.14 -31.95
CA ALA A 307 -3.06 -40.67 -30.59
C ALA A 307 -2.51 -39.25 -30.37
N CYS A 308 -3.20 -38.46 -29.53
CA CYS A 308 -2.73 -37.13 -29.15
C CYS A 308 -1.40 -37.21 -28.39
N GLY A 309 -0.44 -36.34 -28.73
CA GLY A 309 0.88 -36.33 -28.09
C GLY A 309 1.93 -37.28 -28.64
N CYS A 310 1.61 -38.05 -29.68
CA CYS A 310 2.59 -38.80 -30.45
C CYS A 310 2.99 -38.06 -31.74
N ALA A 311 4.19 -38.40 -32.24
CA ALA A 311 4.68 -37.95 -33.54
C ALA A 311 4.69 -39.08 -34.57
N PHE A 312 4.51 -38.75 -35.84
CA PHE A 312 4.67 -39.66 -36.99
C PHE A 312 5.28 -38.94 -38.20
N GLU A 313 5.93 -39.69 -39.09
CA GLU A 313 6.44 -39.20 -40.37
C GLU A 313 5.41 -39.44 -41.48
N LEU A 314 5.01 -38.36 -42.17
CA LEU A 314 4.13 -38.43 -43.34
C LEU A 314 4.94 -38.69 -44.61
N VAL A 315 4.56 -39.71 -45.38
CA VAL A 315 5.18 -40.05 -46.66
C VAL A 315 4.15 -40.21 -47.78
N ASN A 316 4.61 -40.14 -49.05
CA ASN A 316 3.81 -40.22 -50.28
C ASN A 316 2.78 -39.09 -50.53
N TYR A 317 2.84 -37.97 -49.80
CA TYR A 317 2.01 -36.80 -50.10
C TYR A 317 2.52 -36.05 -51.37
N PRO A 318 1.64 -35.60 -52.30
CA PRO A 318 2.06 -35.04 -53.59
C PRO A 318 2.96 -33.80 -53.54
N VAL A 319 2.90 -33.02 -52.46
CA VAL A 319 3.72 -31.82 -52.28
C VAL A 319 4.93 -32.18 -51.40
N GLU A 320 6.10 -32.33 -52.02
CA GLU A 320 7.34 -32.84 -51.39
C GLU A 320 7.61 -32.24 -49.99
N LYS A 321 7.53 -30.90 -49.84
CA LYS A 321 7.79 -30.20 -48.56
C LYS A 321 6.91 -30.67 -47.40
N VAL A 322 5.77 -31.30 -47.68
CA VAL A 322 4.78 -31.74 -46.67
C VAL A 322 5.13 -33.14 -46.17
N ASN A 323 5.98 -33.91 -46.84
CA ASN A 323 6.50 -35.16 -46.31
C ASN A 323 7.58 -34.85 -45.26
N ARG A 324 7.24 -35.05 -43.98
CA ARG A 324 8.06 -34.73 -42.80
C ARG A 324 7.41 -35.31 -41.54
N GLU A 325 8.11 -35.18 -40.42
CA GLU A 325 7.57 -35.46 -39.09
C GLU A 325 6.54 -34.41 -38.61
N TYR A 326 5.46 -34.91 -38.03
CA TYR A 326 4.32 -34.17 -37.50
C TYR A 326 3.98 -34.61 -36.07
N MET A 327 3.68 -33.64 -35.20
CA MET A 327 3.10 -33.86 -33.87
C MET A 327 1.57 -33.84 -33.95
N VAL A 328 0.90 -34.84 -33.35
CA VAL A 328 -0.56 -34.91 -33.26
C VAL A 328 -1.06 -34.04 -32.11
N ILE A 329 -1.69 -32.91 -32.44
CA ILE A 329 -2.29 -31.97 -31.49
C ILE A 329 -3.70 -32.42 -31.09
N ARG A 330 -4.46 -32.94 -32.06
CA ARG A 330 -5.85 -33.42 -31.88
C ARG A 330 -6.03 -34.74 -32.63
N SER A 331 -6.71 -35.69 -32.01
CA SER A 331 -7.17 -36.94 -32.63
C SER A 331 -8.63 -37.18 -32.24
N HIS A 332 -9.50 -37.35 -33.24
CA HIS A 332 -10.89 -37.72 -33.09
C HIS A 332 -11.09 -39.10 -33.72
N LEU A 333 -11.42 -40.10 -32.90
CA LEU A 333 -11.54 -41.49 -33.30
C LEU A 333 -13.01 -41.94 -33.23
N LEU A 334 -13.51 -42.42 -34.36
CA LEU A 334 -14.81 -43.04 -34.53
C LEU A 334 -14.61 -44.52 -34.92
N VAL A 335 -15.25 -45.41 -34.15
CA VAL A 335 -15.30 -46.85 -34.41
C VAL A 335 -16.76 -47.28 -34.40
N GLU A 336 -17.24 -47.92 -35.46
CA GLU A 336 -18.63 -48.34 -35.61
C GLU A 336 -18.72 -49.78 -36.14
N GLU A 337 -19.50 -50.64 -35.47
CA GLU A 337 -19.84 -52.01 -35.90
C GLU A 337 -20.57 -52.01 -37.25
N VAL A 338 -20.16 -52.89 -38.18
CA VAL A 338 -20.77 -53.05 -39.51
C VAL A 338 -21.72 -54.26 -39.53
N ASP A 339 -22.98 -54.01 -39.93
CA ASP A 339 -24.18 -54.86 -39.94
C ASP A 339 -24.10 -56.36 -39.53
N GLN A 340 -24.97 -56.74 -38.59
CA GLN A 340 -24.94 -57.98 -37.78
C GLN A 340 -25.39 -59.27 -38.49
N LEU A 341 -25.65 -59.24 -39.81
CA LEU A 341 -26.26 -60.37 -40.53
C LEU A 341 -25.27 -61.42 -41.05
N ALA A 342 -23.96 -61.18 -40.94
CA ALA A 342 -22.93 -62.01 -41.58
C ALA A 342 -21.88 -62.64 -40.63
N GLY A 343 -22.07 -62.59 -39.30
CA GLY A 343 -21.32 -63.43 -38.36
C GLY A 343 -19.81 -63.22 -38.28
N GLN A 344 -19.32 -62.03 -38.65
CA GLN A 344 -17.96 -61.57 -38.38
C GLN A 344 -18.02 -60.21 -37.68
N ASP A 345 -17.21 -60.02 -36.66
CA ASP A 345 -17.17 -58.80 -35.84
C ASP A 345 -16.37 -57.70 -36.58
N GLU A 346 -16.90 -57.21 -37.70
CA GLU A 346 -16.24 -56.22 -38.55
C GLU A 346 -16.54 -54.79 -38.06
N PHE A 347 -15.49 -54.02 -37.76
CA PHE A 347 -15.59 -52.63 -37.33
C PHE A 347 -15.05 -51.69 -38.40
N ARG A 348 -15.77 -50.59 -38.64
CA ARG A 348 -15.31 -49.47 -39.43
C ARG A 348 -14.57 -48.48 -38.54
N TYR A 349 -13.37 -48.08 -38.96
CA TYR A 349 -12.53 -47.10 -38.27
C TYR A 349 -12.47 -45.80 -39.07
N ARG A 350 -12.52 -44.67 -38.37
CA ARG A 350 -12.22 -43.34 -38.92
C ARG A 350 -11.52 -42.50 -37.88
N CYS A 351 -10.36 -41.97 -38.23
CA CYS A 351 -9.65 -40.98 -37.43
C CYS A 351 -9.52 -39.66 -38.20
N ASP A 352 -10.02 -38.58 -37.61
CA ASP A 352 -9.81 -37.20 -38.06
C ASP A 352 -8.83 -36.53 -37.09
N PHE A 353 -7.75 -35.92 -37.58
CA PHE A 353 -6.66 -35.42 -36.74
C PHE A 353 -6.13 -34.06 -37.18
N THR A 354 -5.60 -33.29 -36.22
CA THR A 354 -4.92 -32.02 -36.47
C THR A 354 -3.47 -32.13 -36.01
N VAL A 355 -2.54 -31.75 -36.89
CA VAL A 355 -1.10 -31.90 -36.69
C VAL A 355 -0.33 -30.61 -36.93
N GLN A 356 0.88 -30.54 -36.38
CA GLN A 356 1.83 -29.45 -36.58
C GLN A 356 3.25 -30.01 -36.80
N PRO A 357 4.06 -29.44 -37.70
CA PRO A 357 5.44 -29.89 -37.88
C PRO A 357 6.24 -29.79 -36.57
N THR A 358 7.02 -30.83 -36.23
CA THR A 358 7.81 -30.88 -34.98
C THR A 358 8.86 -29.77 -34.87
N THR A 359 9.24 -29.17 -35.99
CA THR A 359 10.06 -27.93 -36.06
C THR A 359 9.39 -26.68 -35.49
N LYS A 360 8.13 -26.75 -35.07
CA LYS A 360 7.38 -25.66 -34.42
C LYS A 360 6.92 -26.10 -33.03
N ILE A 361 7.34 -25.36 -32.01
CA ILE A 361 6.89 -25.56 -30.63
C ILE A 361 5.40 -25.26 -30.55
N TYR A 362 4.65 -26.15 -29.90
CA TYR A 362 3.25 -25.91 -29.54
C TYR A 362 3.18 -25.13 -28.22
N ARG A 363 2.22 -24.21 -28.12
CA ARG A 363 1.75 -23.59 -26.88
C ARG A 363 0.23 -23.59 -26.95
N HIS A 364 -0.46 -23.84 -25.83
CA HIS A 364 -1.90 -23.70 -25.79
C HIS A 364 -2.27 -22.20 -25.84
N PRO A 365 -3.30 -21.79 -26.61
CA PRO A 365 -3.80 -20.41 -26.56
C PRO A 365 -4.36 -20.08 -25.18
N LEU A 366 -4.40 -18.80 -24.81
CA LEU A 366 -5.17 -18.37 -23.63
C LEU A 366 -6.67 -18.59 -23.88
N SER A 367 -7.22 -19.67 -23.31
CA SER A 367 -8.65 -20.01 -23.36
C SER A 367 -9.36 -19.70 -22.05
N VAL A 368 -8.66 -19.81 -20.92
CA VAL A 368 -9.19 -19.50 -19.59
C VAL A 368 -8.86 -18.06 -19.21
N PRO A 369 -9.86 -17.16 -19.07
CA PRO A 369 -9.59 -15.79 -18.65
C PRO A 369 -9.20 -15.74 -17.18
N LYS A 370 -8.08 -15.05 -16.86
CA LYS A 370 -7.68 -14.76 -15.48
C LYS A 370 -8.85 -14.14 -14.69
N PRO A 371 -9.19 -14.66 -13.49
CA PRO A 371 -10.30 -14.13 -12.70
C PRO A 371 -10.04 -12.67 -12.33
N LYS A 372 -11.12 -11.90 -12.16
CA LYS A 372 -11.04 -10.49 -11.76
C LYS A 372 -11.93 -10.19 -10.57
N THR A 373 -11.43 -9.33 -9.70
CA THR A 373 -12.20 -8.76 -8.60
C THR A 373 -13.17 -7.70 -9.14
N SER A 374 -14.39 -7.67 -8.60
CA SER A 374 -15.45 -6.75 -9.03
C SER A 374 -15.48 -5.43 -8.24
N GLY A 375 -14.51 -5.22 -7.34
CA GLY A 375 -14.42 -4.07 -6.45
C GLY A 375 -13.54 -4.35 -5.23
N PRO A 376 -13.32 -3.34 -4.38
CA PRO A 376 -12.48 -3.44 -3.19
C PRO A 376 -13.09 -4.35 -2.12
N GLN A 377 -12.23 -4.89 -1.28
CA GLN A 377 -12.56 -5.84 -0.21
C GLN A 377 -12.01 -5.36 1.13
N THR A 378 -12.51 -5.91 2.22
CA THR A 378 -11.97 -5.67 3.56
C THR A 378 -11.02 -6.79 3.97
N ALA A 379 -9.87 -6.43 4.53
CA ALA A 379 -8.90 -7.36 5.09
C ALA A 379 -8.42 -6.87 6.47
N ILE A 380 -7.86 -7.77 7.28
CA ILE A 380 -7.30 -7.43 8.60
C ILE A 380 -5.78 -7.42 8.51
N VAL A 381 -5.12 -6.38 9.03
CA VAL A 381 -3.65 -6.29 9.05
C VAL A 381 -3.06 -7.33 10.00
N VAL A 382 -2.02 -8.04 9.58
CA VAL A 382 -1.39 -9.14 10.33
C VAL A 382 0.15 -9.00 10.36
N GLY A 383 0.78 -9.71 11.29
CA GLY A 383 2.23 -9.73 11.46
C GLY A 383 2.66 -10.71 12.55
N PRO A 384 3.94 -10.66 12.96
CA PRO A 384 4.49 -11.58 13.96
C PRO A 384 3.79 -11.47 15.33
N PRO A 385 3.70 -12.57 16.10
CA PRO A 385 3.03 -12.56 17.40
C PRO A 385 3.79 -11.69 18.42
N GLY A 386 3.08 -10.75 19.04
CA GLY A 386 3.62 -9.83 20.05
C GLY A 386 4.03 -8.46 19.51
N GLU A 387 4.11 -8.30 18.19
CA GLU A 387 4.29 -6.99 17.56
C GLU A 387 2.95 -6.24 17.42
N GLU A 388 3.00 -4.91 17.44
CA GLU A 388 1.83 -4.04 17.16
C GLU A 388 1.89 -3.46 15.73
N ILE A 389 3.09 -3.30 15.18
CA ILE A 389 3.34 -2.70 13.85
C ILE A 389 4.30 -3.60 13.09
N TRP A 390 3.91 -4.01 11.88
CA TRP A 390 4.76 -4.80 10.99
C TRP A 390 4.78 -4.16 9.60
N THR A 391 5.93 -3.60 9.23
CA THR A 391 6.12 -2.79 8.02
C THR A 391 7.53 -2.95 7.46
N ASP A 392 7.68 -2.69 6.15
CA ASP A 392 8.98 -2.65 5.47
C ASP A 392 9.43 -1.22 5.13
N GLU A 393 10.54 -1.11 4.38
CA GLU A 393 11.14 0.16 3.93
C GLU A 393 10.23 1.02 3.03
N TYR A 394 9.22 0.43 2.40
CA TYR A 394 8.26 1.10 1.52
C TYR A 394 6.95 1.46 2.24
N GLY A 395 6.83 1.20 3.54
CA GLY A 395 5.60 1.40 4.30
C GLY A 395 4.49 0.40 3.95
N ARG A 396 4.86 -0.78 3.43
CA ARG A 396 3.91 -1.87 3.13
C ARG A 396 3.54 -2.62 4.40
N VAL A 397 2.34 -3.20 4.43
CA VAL A 397 1.88 -4.08 5.52
C VAL A 397 1.42 -5.43 4.96
N LYS A 398 1.25 -6.43 5.82
CA LYS A 398 0.64 -7.71 5.45
C LYS A 398 -0.79 -7.80 5.97
N VAL A 399 -1.64 -8.57 5.30
CA VAL A 399 -3.06 -8.72 5.64
C VAL A 399 -3.51 -10.17 5.60
N ARG A 400 -4.60 -10.49 6.29
CA ARG A 400 -5.38 -11.70 6.04
C ARG A 400 -6.71 -11.30 5.40
N PHE A 401 -6.99 -11.86 4.23
CA PHE A 401 -8.28 -11.68 3.56
C PHE A 401 -9.38 -12.46 4.29
N LEU A 402 -10.62 -11.96 4.27
CA LEU A 402 -11.71 -12.60 5.01
C LEU A 402 -12.17 -13.94 4.41
N TRP A 403 -11.92 -14.16 3.11
CA TRP A 403 -12.16 -15.42 2.42
C TRP A 403 -11.02 -16.44 2.56
N ASP A 404 -9.85 -16.02 3.05
CA ASP A 404 -8.74 -16.94 3.29
C ASP A 404 -9.03 -17.79 4.54
N ARG A 405 -9.37 -19.06 4.27
CA ARG A 405 -9.67 -20.09 5.27
C ARG A 405 -8.42 -20.78 5.82
N TYR A 406 -7.25 -20.53 5.24
CA TYR A 406 -5.97 -21.16 5.59
C TYR A 406 -5.08 -20.26 6.45
N GLY A 407 -5.22 -18.93 6.31
CA GLY A 407 -4.47 -17.93 7.07
C GLY A 407 -4.67 -18.03 8.59
N GLN A 408 -3.59 -17.82 9.34
CA GLN A 408 -3.51 -18.05 10.79
C GLN A 408 -3.39 -16.76 11.61
N ASN A 409 -3.64 -15.60 10.96
CA ASN A 409 -3.30 -14.25 11.43
C ASN A 409 -1.80 -14.09 11.66
N ARG A 410 -1.00 -14.47 10.65
CA ARG A 410 0.47 -14.46 10.69
C ARG A 410 1.08 -13.64 9.56
N GLU A 411 2.35 -13.30 9.74
CA GLU A 411 3.22 -12.67 8.74
C GLU A 411 3.41 -13.52 7.45
N THR A 412 2.91 -14.75 7.42
CA THR A 412 2.90 -15.65 6.26
C THR A 412 1.60 -15.62 5.46
N ASP A 413 0.52 -14.98 5.93
CA ASP A 413 -0.80 -15.07 5.31
C ASP A 413 -0.89 -14.34 3.95
N SER A 414 -0.08 -13.28 3.72
CA SER A 414 -0.03 -12.55 2.44
C SER A 414 1.37 -12.07 2.05
N CYS A 415 1.49 -11.62 0.80
CA CYS A 415 2.56 -10.74 0.35
C CYS A 415 2.51 -9.36 1.03
N TRP A 416 3.47 -8.49 0.68
CA TRP A 416 3.53 -7.11 1.18
C TRP A 416 2.65 -6.18 0.34
N LEU A 417 1.56 -5.68 0.93
CA LEU A 417 0.63 -4.76 0.29
C LEU A 417 1.09 -3.31 0.49
N ARG A 418 1.17 -2.54 -0.59
CA ARG A 418 1.38 -1.09 -0.52
C ARG A 418 0.16 -0.41 0.11
N VAL A 419 0.41 0.63 0.89
CA VAL A 419 -0.62 1.44 1.56
C VAL A 419 -0.72 2.80 0.87
N SER A 420 -1.91 3.12 0.36
CA SER A 420 -2.24 4.44 -0.16
C SER A 420 -2.11 5.48 0.96
N GLN A 421 -1.40 6.56 0.68
CA GLN A 421 -1.16 7.65 1.62
C GLN A 421 -1.87 8.92 1.14
N ALA A 422 -2.36 9.73 2.06
CA ALA A 422 -3.07 10.98 1.72
C ALA A 422 -2.21 11.97 0.90
N TRP A 423 -0.88 11.92 1.06
CA TRP A 423 0.07 12.69 0.26
C TRP A 423 1.42 11.97 0.26
N ALA A 424 1.95 11.61 -0.93
CA ALA A 424 3.26 10.98 -1.08
C ALA A 424 4.11 11.72 -2.11
N GLY A 425 5.32 12.10 -1.72
CA GLY A 425 6.34 12.74 -2.54
C GLY A 425 7.74 12.17 -2.27
N ASN A 426 8.75 12.67 -2.98
CA ASN A 426 10.12 12.19 -2.84
C ASN A 426 10.74 12.63 -1.49
N ASN A 427 10.66 11.75 -0.49
CA ASN A 427 11.04 12.00 0.92
C ASN A 427 10.25 13.12 1.62
N PHE A 428 8.99 13.34 1.23
CA PHE A 428 8.03 14.19 1.95
C PHE A 428 6.60 13.71 1.74
N GLY A 429 5.68 14.10 2.64
CA GLY A 429 4.27 13.73 2.56
C GLY A 429 3.65 13.46 3.93
N GLY A 430 2.47 12.84 3.93
CA GLY A 430 1.86 12.24 5.12
C GLY A 430 2.05 10.73 5.11
N ILE A 431 2.35 10.13 6.26
CA ILE A 431 2.47 8.68 6.40
C ILE A 431 1.64 8.18 7.59
N TYR A 432 0.75 7.24 7.30
CA TYR A 432 0.03 6.43 8.27
C TYR A 432 0.23 4.96 7.93
N ILE A 433 0.76 4.19 8.88
CA ILE A 433 0.99 2.76 8.75
C ILE A 433 -0.10 2.04 9.55
N PRO A 434 -1.01 1.29 8.91
CA PRO A 434 -1.99 0.45 9.60
C PRO A 434 -1.32 -0.52 10.58
N ARG A 435 -1.89 -0.66 11.78
CA ARG A 435 -1.36 -1.55 12.83
C ARG A 435 -2.00 -2.93 12.75
N ILE A 436 -1.35 -3.94 13.33
CA ILE A 436 -1.88 -5.31 13.39
C ILE A 436 -3.26 -5.29 14.07
N GLY A 437 -4.23 -5.98 13.45
CA GLY A 437 -5.63 -5.97 13.87
C GLY A 437 -6.50 -4.84 13.31
N HIS A 438 -5.92 -3.84 12.61
CA HIS A 438 -6.72 -2.83 11.91
C HIS A 438 -7.43 -3.43 10.69
N GLU A 439 -8.65 -2.96 10.43
CA GLU A 439 -9.38 -3.27 9.20
C GLU A 439 -9.00 -2.28 8.08
N VAL A 440 -8.62 -2.82 6.94
CA VAL A 440 -8.17 -2.06 5.77
C VAL A 440 -8.98 -2.41 4.54
N ILE A 441 -9.16 -1.43 3.66
CA ILE A 441 -9.77 -1.61 2.35
C ILE A 441 -8.65 -1.96 1.37
N VAL A 442 -8.75 -3.13 0.74
CA VAL A 442 -7.84 -3.63 -0.29
C VAL A 442 -8.55 -3.57 -1.64
N ASP A 443 -7.98 -2.81 -2.57
CA ASP A 443 -8.35 -2.80 -3.98
C ASP A 443 -7.30 -3.58 -4.79
N PHE A 444 -7.56 -3.86 -6.06
CA PHE A 444 -6.74 -4.74 -6.90
C PHE A 444 -6.40 -4.06 -8.23
N ILE A 445 -5.11 -3.94 -8.54
CA ILE A 445 -4.67 -3.20 -9.74
C ILE A 445 -5.18 -3.92 -11.00
N ASN A 446 -5.89 -3.19 -11.87
CA ASN A 446 -6.61 -3.74 -13.04
C ASN A 446 -7.68 -4.82 -12.72
N GLY A 447 -8.07 -4.93 -11.45
CA GLY A 447 -8.94 -6.00 -10.93
C GLY A 447 -8.23 -7.34 -10.75
N ASP A 448 -6.90 -7.39 -10.80
CA ASP A 448 -6.10 -8.61 -10.70
C ASP A 448 -5.93 -9.07 -9.23
N PRO A 449 -6.46 -10.26 -8.83
CA PRO A 449 -6.30 -10.81 -7.47
C PRO A 449 -4.85 -10.89 -6.98
N ASP A 450 -3.88 -11.03 -7.91
CA ASP A 450 -2.45 -11.12 -7.58
C ASP A 450 -1.82 -9.77 -7.22
N ARG A 451 -2.52 -8.65 -7.46
CA ARG A 451 -1.99 -7.28 -7.28
C ARG A 451 -2.77 -6.44 -6.25
N PRO A 452 -2.83 -6.86 -4.98
CA PRO A 452 -3.55 -6.13 -3.93
C PRO A 452 -2.83 -4.82 -3.50
N LEU A 453 -3.64 -3.78 -3.26
CA LEU A 453 -3.23 -2.45 -2.82
C LEU A 453 -4.19 -1.95 -1.73
N ILE A 454 -3.69 -1.52 -0.58
CA ILE A 454 -4.54 -0.92 0.46
C ILE A 454 -4.89 0.52 0.05
N THR A 455 -6.18 0.83 -0.04
CA THR A 455 -6.69 2.16 -0.44
C THR A 455 -7.27 2.97 0.72
N GLY A 456 -7.56 2.34 1.86
CA GLY A 456 -8.10 3.02 3.05
C GLY A 456 -8.14 2.14 4.30
N SER A 457 -8.74 2.66 5.37
CA SER A 457 -8.93 1.95 6.64
C SER A 457 -10.33 2.21 7.20
N LEU A 458 -10.85 1.25 7.96
CA LEU A 458 -12.20 1.29 8.53
C LEU A 458 -12.17 1.14 10.05
N TYR A 459 -13.15 1.75 10.70
CA TYR A 459 -13.48 1.52 12.11
C TYR A 459 -14.54 0.43 12.21
N ASN A 460 -14.42 -0.45 13.19
CA ASN A 460 -15.37 -1.52 13.48
C ASN A 460 -15.63 -1.65 14.99
N ASN A 461 -16.28 -2.74 15.42
CA ASN A 461 -16.62 -2.97 16.84
C ASN A 461 -15.41 -3.23 17.74
N VAL A 462 -14.24 -3.53 17.18
CA VAL A 462 -12.97 -3.70 17.89
C VAL A 462 -12.14 -2.41 17.77
N THR A 463 -11.98 -1.89 16.55
CA THR A 463 -11.34 -0.59 16.26
C THR A 463 -12.39 0.52 16.21
N MET A 464 -12.87 0.97 17.38
CA MET A 464 -13.83 2.08 17.44
C MET A 464 -13.19 3.45 17.08
N PRO A 465 -13.96 4.42 16.57
CA PRO A 465 -13.51 5.79 16.35
C PRO A 465 -12.95 6.44 17.64
N PRO A 466 -12.04 7.45 17.52
CA PRO A 466 -11.38 8.05 18.68
C PRO A 466 -12.33 8.79 19.64
N TRP A 467 -13.41 9.38 19.10
CA TRP A 467 -14.44 10.12 19.84
C TRP A 467 -15.69 9.27 20.03
N ASP A 468 -16.40 9.50 21.14
CA ASP A 468 -17.64 8.77 21.41
C ASP A 468 -18.77 9.31 20.51
N LEU A 469 -19.06 8.58 19.43
CA LEU A 469 -20.10 8.87 18.45
C LEU A 469 -21.42 8.15 18.79
N PRO A 470 -22.60 8.72 18.46
CA PRO A 470 -22.82 9.95 17.69
C PRO A 470 -22.79 11.24 18.54
N VAL A 471 -22.51 11.17 19.84
CA VAL A 471 -22.59 12.33 20.76
C VAL A 471 -21.68 13.48 20.33
N ASN A 472 -20.46 13.18 19.88
CA ASN A 472 -19.46 14.16 19.46
C ASN A 472 -19.34 14.27 17.92
N ALA A 473 -20.46 14.27 17.20
CA ALA A 473 -20.46 14.30 15.73
C ALA A 473 -19.86 15.57 15.08
N THR A 474 -19.67 16.65 15.85
CA THR A 474 -19.03 17.91 15.45
C THR A 474 -17.51 17.94 15.68
N GLN A 475 -16.92 16.85 16.21
CA GLN A 475 -15.49 16.74 16.40
C GLN A 475 -14.83 16.10 15.19
N SER A 476 -13.71 16.68 14.75
CA SER A 476 -12.85 16.17 13.69
C SER A 476 -11.36 16.29 14.08
N GLY A 477 -10.46 15.62 13.36
CA GLY A 477 -9.01 15.69 13.62
C GLY A 477 -8.28 14.36 13.55
N LEU A 478 -7.07 14.33 14.13
CA LEU A 478 -6.12 13.22 14.05
C LEU A 478 -5.61 12.86 15.45
N ILE A 479 -5.83 11.61 15.86
CA ILE A 479 -5.38 11.06 17.14
C ILE A 479 -4.46 9.87 16.89
N SER A 480 -3.24 9.92 17.43
CA SER A 480 -2.28 8.81 17.42
C SER A 480 -2.46 7.89 18.63
N ARG A 481 -1.58 6.89 18.79
CA ARG A 481 -1.52 6.01 19.97
C ARG A 481 -0.07 5.67 20.26
N THR A 482 0.39 5.84 21.50
CA THR A 482 1.69 5.32 21.92
C THR A 482 1.70 3.79 21.78
N VAL A 483 2.75 3.22 21.18
CA VAL A 483 2.88 1.76 21.02
C VAL A 483 2.91 1.09 22.41
N GLY A 484 2.07 0.07 22.61
CA GLY A 484 1.83 -0.54 23.93
C GLY A 484 1.11 0.36 24.96
N GLY A 485 0.64 1.55 24.57
CA GLY A 485 -0.02 2.53 25.44
C GLY A 485 -1.54 2.42 25.47
N GLY A 486 -2.16 2.97 26.53
CA GLY A 486 -3.62 2.95 26.72
C GLY A 486 -4.37 4.08 25.98
N ARG A 487 -5.71 4.15 26.19
CA ARG A 487 -6.58 5.19 25.58
C ARG A 487 -6.14 6.63 25.93
N SER A 488 -5.45 6.82 27.06
CA SER A 488 -4.89 8.11 27.50
C SER A 488 -3.55 8.48 26.87
N ASN A 489 -2.79 7.54 26.30
CA ASN A 489 -1.43 7.79 25.81
C ASN A 489 -1.45 8.11 24.31
N PHE A 490 -1.39 9.39 23.94
CA PHE A 490 -1.48 9.84 22.56
C PHE A 490 -0.98 11.28 22.31
N ASN A 491 -0.54 11.51 21.08
CA ASN A 491 -0.46 12.85 20.49
C ASN A 491 -1.66 13.06 19.57
N GLY A 492 -2.16 14.29 19.44
CA GLY A 492 -3.26 14.56 18.51
C GLY A 492 -3.63 16.02 18.36
N ILE A 493 -4.43 16.28 17.33
CA ILE A 493 -5.06 17.56 17.02
C ILE A 493 -6.55 17.31 16.86
N ARG A 494 -7.39 18.16 17.45
CA ARG A 494 -8.85 18.12 17.34
C ARG A 494 -9.40 19.50 17.00
N PHE A 495 -10.37 19.52 16.10
CA PHE A 495 -11.26 20.63 15.83
C PHE A 495 -12.65 20.28 16.38
N GLU A 496 -13.27 21.20 17.10
CA GLU A 496 -14.66 21.13 17.55
C GLU A 496 -15.42 22.25 16.84
N ASP A 497 -16.39 21.88 16.00
CA ASP A 497 -17.17 22.80 15.16
C ASP A 497 -18.58 23.08 15.74
N LYS A 498 -18.82 22.74 17.01
CA LYS A 498 -20.11 22.97 17.66
C LYS A 498 -20.30 24.46 18.01
N PRO A 499 -21.38 25.12 17.53
CA PRO A 499 -21.57 26.56 17.68
C PRO A 499 -21.52 27.06 19.12
N GLY A 500 -20.73 28.12 19.36
CA GLY A 500 -20.54 28.78 20.64
C GLY A 500 -19.60 28.05 21.62
N ILE A 501 -19.04 26.90 21.25
CA ILE A 501 -18.00 26.18 22.00
C ILE A 501 -16.87 25.69 21.08
N GLU A 502 -16.66 26.37 19.95
CA GLU A 502 -15.68 26.01 18.94
C GLU A 502 -14.27 25.96 19.54
N GLN A 503 -13.50 24.90 19.24
CA GLN A 503 -12.19 24.70 19.86
C GLN A 503 -11.20 24.04 18.90
N TYR A 504 -10.06 24.72 18.70
CA TYR A 504 -8.82 24.06 18.31
C TYR A 504 -8.13 23.51 19.56
N TRP A 505 -7.74 22.24 19.53
CA TRP A 505 -7.04 21.58 20.62
C TRP A 505 -5.89 20.72 20.09
N GLU A 506 -4.75 20.78 20.78
CA GLU A 506 -3.56 20.00 20.47
C GLU A 506 -2.96 19.39 21.75
N GLN A 507 -2.42 18.18 21.64
CA GLN A 507 -1.71 17.48 22.72
C GLN A 507 -0.47 16.77 22.18
N ALA A 508 0.64 16.94 22.91
CA ALA A 508 1.81 16.07 22.82
C ALA A 508 1.89 15.21 24.09
N GLU A 509 2.09 13.90 23.91
CA GLU A 509 2.21 12.92 25.01
C GLU A 509 3.46 13.18 25.88
N ARG A 510 4.51 13.77 25.31
CA ARG A 510 5.81 13.92 25.97
C ARG A 510 6.50 15.26 25.71
N SER A 511 6.92 15.50 24.46
CA SER A 511 7.69 16.69 24.09
C SER A 511 7.02 17.36 22.91
N MET A 512 6.78 18.67 23.02
CA MET A 512 6.34 19.51 21.92
C MET A 512 7.51 20.42 21.52
N SER A 513 7.84 20.44 20.23
CA SER A 513 8.92 21.28 19.68
C SER A 513 8.38 22.06 18.48
N ARG A 514 8.48 23.40 18.55
CA ARG A 514 8.02 24.33 17.52
C ARG A 514 9.23 25.11 16.99
N LEU A 515 9.40 25.13 15.67
CA LEU A 515 10.47 25.87 15.01
C LEU A 515 9.89 26.68 13.84
N THR A 516 9.85 27.99 14.02
CA THR A 516 9.51 28.94 12.95
C THR A 516 10.81 29.51 12.40
N LYS A 517 11.04 29.38 11.08
CA LYS A 517 12.32 29.78 10.45
C LYS A 517 12.45 31.28 10.18
N GLU A 518 11.36 32.01 10.22
CA GLU A 518 11.31 33.44 9.89
C GLU A 518 10.42 34.18 10.91
N ASN A 519 9.18 34.50 10.57
CA ASN A 519 8.28 35.27 11.40
C ASN A 519 7.17 34.41 12.02
N GLU A 520 6.91 34.59 13.31
CA GLU A 520 5.75 34.02 14.01
C GLU A 520 4.86 35.16 14.51
N THR A 521 3.54 35.00 14.39
CA THR A 521 2.57 35.97 14.90
C THR A 521 1.45 35.23 15.61
N GLN A 522 1.09 35.71 16.79
CA GLN A 522 0.00 35.17 17.59
C GLN A 522 -0.92 36.32 18.01
N THR A 523 -2.22 36.16 17.79
CA THR A 523 -3.25 37.13 18.19
C THR A 523 -4.32 36.40 18.98
N ILE A 524 -4.61 36.89 20.18
CA ILE A 524 -5.64 36.33 21.06
C ILE A 524 -6.68 37.43 21.27
N GLY A 525 -7.94 37.17 20.91
CA GLY A 525 -9.02 38.16 20.98
C GLY A 525 -9.56 38.42 22.40
N MET A 526 -9.21 37.57 23.36
CA MET A 526 -9.60 37.70 24.78
C MET A 526 -8.40 37.39 25.69
N ASN A 527 -8.41 36.27 26.43
CA ASN A 527 -7.43 35.94 27.46
C ASN A 527 -6.40 34.91 26.97
N SER A 528 -5.15 35.02 27.43
CA SER A 528 -4.06 34.09 27.13
C SER A 528 -3.40 33.63 28.44
N ASP A 529 -3.65 32.37 28.82
CA ASP A 529 -3.15 31.76 30.05
C ASP A 529 -2.00 30.79 29.75
N ILE A 530 -0.85 30.99 30.39
CA ILE A 530 0.34 30.13 30.19
C ILE A 530 0.82 29.58 31.53
N ASN A 531 0.54 28.30 31.76
CA ASN A 531 0.93 27.58 32.98
C ASN A 531 2.17 26.71 32.71
N VAL A 532 3.25 26.91 33.48
CA VAL A 532 4.49 26.15 33.36
C VAL A 532 4.87 25.57 34.72
N GLY A 533 4.84 24.23 34.85
CA GLY A 533 4.99 23.56 36.14
C GLY A 533 6.40 23.53 36.74
N LEU A 534 7.44 23.90 35.98
CA LEU A 534 8.83 23.91 36.45
C LEU A 534 9.58 25.18 36.05
N SER A 535 9.95 25.32 34.77
CA SER A 535 10.84 26.40 34.32
C SER A 535 10.47 26.90 32.93
N ARG A 536 10.41 28.23 32.77
CA ARG A 536 10.28 28.90 31.48
C ARG A 536 11.52 29.75 31.25
N ASN A 537 12.25 29.47 30.18
CA ASN A 537 13.35 30.30 29.71
C ASN A 537 12.89 31.10 28.49
N LEU A 538 13.24 32.38 28.42
CA LEU A 538 12.97 33.25 27.28
C LEU A 538 14.27 33.94 26.87
N PHE A 539 14.72 33.67 25.66
CA PHE A 539 15.87 34.32 25.05
C PHE A 539 15.41 35.11 23.83
N VAL A 540 15.80 36.38 23.74
CA VAL A 540 15.51 37.26 22.62
C VAL A 540 16.84 37.87 22.16
N GLY A 541 17.23 37.60 20.91
CA GLY A 541 18.57 37.95 20.41
C GLY A 541 18.81 39.44 20.12
N ALA A 542 17.75 40.26 20.14
CA ALA A 542 17.82 41.70 19.91
C ALA A 542 16.85 42.45 20.85
N ASN A 543 15.69 42.86 20.36
CA ASN A 543 14.75 43.70 21.10
C ASN A 543 13.58 42.88 21.65
N TYR A 544 13.31 43.00 22.95
CA TYR A 544 12.06 42.57 23.57
C TYR A 544 11.24 43.80 23.96
N MET A 545 9.98 43.84 23.54
CA MET A 545 9.03 44.92 23.82
C MET A 545 7.74 44.31 24.37
N SER A 546 7.13 44.95 25.36
CA SER A 546 5.93 44.46 26.04
C SER A 546 5.10 45.65 26.50
N ASP A 547 4.08 46.00 25.71
CA ASP A 547 3.19 47.11 25.99
C ASP A 547 1.92 46.64 26.71
N VAL A 548 1.72 47.09 27.95
CA VAL A 548 0.54 46.76 28.77
C VAL A 548 -0.24 48.03 29.04
N ILE A 549 -1.42 48.16 28.40
CA ILE A 549 -2.29 49.35 28.52
C ILE A 549 -2.97 49.41 29.90
N GLY A 550 -3.31 48.25 30.46
CA GLY A 550 -3.95 48.11 31.77
C GLY A 550 -2.92 47.97 32.90
N ASN A 551 -3.20 47.06 33.83
CA ASN A 551 -2.29 46.75 34.93
C ASN A 551 -1.29 45.65 34.53
N SER A 552 -0.01 45.82 34.90
CA SER A 552 1.01 44.77 34.85
C SER A 552 1.47 44.45 36.27
N SER A 553 1.35 43.19 36.69
CA SER A 553 1.71 42.75 38.04
C SER A 553 2.45 41.42 38.00
N ALA A 554 3.59 41.36 38.69
CA ALA A 554 4.37 40.14 38.87
C ALA A 554 4.54 39.84 40.36
N MET A 555 4.32 38.58 40.76
CA MET A 555 4.66 38.07 42.08
C MET A 555 5.86 37.13 41.95
N ILE A 556 6.96 37.46 42.63
CA ILE A 556 8.19 36.67 42.63
C ILE A 556 8.40 36.10 44.03
N GLY A 557 8.24 34.79 44.19
CA GLY A 557 8.26 34.14 45.51
C GLY A 557 9.63 33.95 46.15
N ALA A 558 10.73 34.11 45.40
CA ALA A 558 12.09 33.89 45.88
C ALA A 558 13.01 35.10 45.62
N ALA A 559 13.52 35.26 44.39
CA ALA A 559 14.44 36.33 44.03
C ALA A 559 14.17 36.83 42.61
N LEU A 560 14.27 38.15 42.42
CA LEU A 560 14.28 38.81 41.11
C LEU A 560 15.65 39.46 40.91
N GLY A 561 16.34 39.09 39.83
CA GLY A 561 17.59 39.73 39.41
C GLY A 561 17.37 40.48 38.09
N ILE A 562 17.78 41.74 38.03
CA ILE A 562 17.79 42.55 36.81
C ILE A 562 19.21 43.06 36.62
N GLN A 563 19.82 42.76 35.47
CA GLN A 563 21.13 43.25 35.08
C GLN A 563 21.00 44.02 33.77
N VAL A 564 21.41 45.28 33.76
CA VAL A 564 21.36 46.16 32.59
C VAL A 564 22.78 46.58 32.24
N GLY A 565 23.24 46.24 31.04
CA GLY A 565 24.59 46.59 30.57
C GLY A 565 24.71 48.01 30.01
N GLY A 566 23.59 48.64 29.66
CA GLY A 566 23.49 50.03 29.22
C GLY A 566 22.78 50.90 30.27
N SER A 567 21.81 51.70 29.83
CA SER A 567 20.97 52.52 30.71
C SER A 567 19.64 51.84 31.05
N GLN A 568 19.23 51.90 32.32
CA GLN A 568 17.84 51.69 32.73
C GLN A 568 17.17 53.06 32.92
N SER A 569 15.93 53.22 32.47
CA SER A 569 15.14 54.45 32.65
C SER A 569 13.72 54.12 33.06
N ASP A 570 13.35 54.49 34.29
CA ASP A 570 12.01 54.29 34.85
C ASP A 570 11.26 55.63 34.87
N ASN A 571 10.40 55.89 33.88
CA ASN A 571 9.57 57.11 33.83
C ASN A 571 8.20 56.84 34.47
N VAL A 572 7.93 57.44 35.63
CA VAL A 572 6.68 57.24 36.39
C VAL A 572 5.95 58.58 36.53
N ALA A 573 4.79 58.71 35.89
CA ALA A 573 3.99 59.94 35.90
C ALA A 573 3.18 60.15 37.19
N GLY A 574 2.82 59.06 37.87
CA GLY A 574 2.11 59.06 39.16
C GLY A 574 3.06 58.97 40.35
N ALA A 575 2.95 57.89 41.13
CA ALA A 575 3.81 57.61 42.26
C ALA A 575 4.61 56.31 42.06
N LYS A 576 5.91 56.33 42.37
CA LYS A 576 6.75 55.13 42.46
C LYS A 576 6.94 54.76 43.93
N GLY A 577 6.23 53.72 44.40
CA GLY A 577 6.40 53.17 45.74
C GLY A 577 7.44 52.05 45.77
N ILE A 578 8.36 52.09 46.73
CA ILE A 578 9.31 51.00 47.00
C ILE A 578 9.25 50.70 48.50
N ASN A 579 8.70 49.54 48.85
CA ASN A 579 8.66 49.06 50.23
C ASN A 579 9.60 47.87 50.37
N VAL A 580 10.55 47.93 51.30
CA VAL A 580 11.56 46.88 51.52
C VAL A 580 11.49 46.44 52.97
N GLY A 581 11.20 45.14 53.19
CA GLY A 581 11.11 44.57 54.54
C GLY A 581 12.47 44.25 55.19
N GLY A 582 13.55 44.27 54.40
CA GLY A 582 14.94 44.08 54.84
C GLY A 582 15.80 45.31 54.53
N ALA A 583 17.06 45.08 54.13
CA ALA A 583 17.95 46.16 53.73
C ALA A 583 17.68 46.64 52.29
N PHE A 584 17.48 47.94 52.11
CA PHE A 584 17.58 48.60 50.81
C PHE A 584 18.98 49.19 50.64
N MET A 585 19.74 48.73 49.65
CA MET A 585 21.09 49.17 49.39
C MET A 585 21.20 49.72 47.97
N THR A 586 21.80 50.90 47.82
CA THR A 586 22.12 51.51 46.51
C THR A 586 23.60 51.87 46.53
N SER A 587 24.37 51.33 45.60
CA SER A 587 25.78 51.64 45.39
C SER A 587 25.96 52.19 43.98
N VAL A 588 26.60 53.36 43.86
CA VAL A 588 26.79 54.05 42.59
C VAL A 588 28.27 54.38 42.44
N GLY A 589 28.92 53.79 41.45
CA GLY A 589 30.36 53.99 41.20
C GLY A 589 30.71 55.34 40.53
N GLY A 590 29.70 56.11 40.15
CA GLY A 590 29.85 57.44 39.53
C GLY A 590 29.01 58.49 40.24
N TYR A 591 28.15 59.18 39.51
CA TYR A 591 27.32 60.26 40.05
C TYR A 591 25.93 59.76 40.46
N HIS A 592 25.53 60.05 41.71
CA HIS A 592 24.17 59.82 42.20
C HIS A 592 23.54 61.16 42.59
N SER A 593 22.49 61.57 41.89
CA SER A 593 21.70 62.76 42.21
C SER A 593 20.26 62.42 42.50
N ILE A 594 19.70 63.12 43.49
CA ILE A 594 18.27 63.09 43.81
C ILE A 594 17.80 64.53 43.73
N SER A 595 17.02 64.86 42.70
CA SER A 595 16.37 66.17 42.53
C SER A 595 14.88 66.04 42.82
N VAL A 596 14.37 66.84 43.75
CA VAL A 596 12.97 66.79 44.18
C VAL A 596 12.41 68.21 44.11
N GLY A 597 11.37 68.43 43.28
CA GLY A 597 10.74 69.74 43.12
C GLY A 597 9.86 70.17 44.31
N GLY A 598 9.53 69.24 45.21
CA GLY A 598 8.81 69.46 46.45
C GLY A 598 9.66 69.16 47.69
N ALA A 599 9.07 68.50 48.69
CA ALA A 599 9.80 68.07 49.89
C ALA A 599 10.48 66.71 49.69
N SER A 600 11.79 66.65 49.92
CA SER A 600 12.52 65.40 50.15
C SER A 600 12.63 65.18 51.66
N THR A 601 12.10 64.05 52.17
CA THR A 601 12.15 63.72 53.60
C THR A 601 12.81 62.36 53.78
N MET A 602 13.97 62.36 54.43
CA MET A 602 14.66 61.15 54.87
C MET A 602 14.50 61.07 56.40
N VAL A 603 13.85 60.00 56.87
CA VAL A 603 13.61 59.77 58.30
C VAL A 603 14.21 58.41 58.65
N ALA A 604 15.28 58.41 59.44
CA ALA A 604 15.85 57.21 60.04
C ALA A 604 15.35 57.09 61.49
N GLY A 605 14.96 55.87 61.90
CA GLY A 605 14.64 55.58 63.31
C GLY A 605 15.87 55.46 64.22
N GLY A 606 17.07 55.60 63.67
CA GLY A 606 18.36 55.56 64.36
C GLY A 606 19.31 56.63 63.82
N ALA A 607 20.62 56.37 63.87
CA ALA A 607 21.61 57.32 63.36
C ALA A 607 21.51 57.51 61.83
N MET A 608 21.54 58.77 61.38
CA MET A 608 21.66 59.14 59.98
C MET A 608 22.97 59.92 59.79
N THR A 609 23.90 59.35 59.02
CA THR A 609 25.22 59.95 58.77
C THR A 609 25.28 60.42 57.32
N LEU A 610 25.49 61.73 57.12
CA LEU A 610 25.74 62.32 55.80
C LEU A 610 27.24 62.62 55.69
N THR A 611 27.93 61.89 54.83
CA THR A 611 29.38 62.06 54.59
C THR A 611 29.61 62.42 53.12
N ALA A 612 30.20 63.59 52.88
CA ALA A 612 30.67 64.00 51.56
C ALA A 612 32.20 63.81 51.49
N GLY A 613 32.72 63.34 50.35
CA GLY A 613 34.17 63.31 50.08
C GLY A 613 34.77 64.67 49.71
N GLY A 614 33.97 65.74 49.79
CA GLY A 614 34.31 67.13 49.50
C GLY A 614 33.49 68.06 50.40
N GLU A 615 32.91 69.12 49.84
CA GLU A 615 32.10 70.08 50.62
C GLU A 615 30.66 69.57 50.84
N LEU A 616 30.18 69.61 52.10
CA LEU A 616 28.78 69.38 52.46
C LEU A 616 28.09 70.72 52.74
N VAL A 617 27.46 71.30 51.72
CA VAL A 617 26.72 72.57 51.84
C VAL A 617 25.30 72.31 52.31
N ILE A 618 24.95 72.80 53.50
CA ILE A 618 23.57 72.84 54.01
C ILE A 618 23.13 74.30 54.06
N ALA A 619 22.14 74.68 53.25
CA ALA A 619 21.67 76.06 53.13
C ALA A 619 20.14 76.17 53.31
N ALA A 620 19.70 76.98 54.27
CA ALA A 620 18.29 77.29 54.52
C ALA A 620 18.15 78.63 55.26
N LYS A 621 16.97 79.28 55.19
CA LYS A 621 16.67 80.52 55.94
C LYS A 621 16.83 80.38 57.47
N LYS A 622 16.78 79.15 57.99
CA LYS A 622 17.10 78.81 59.38
C LYS A 622 17.56 77.36 59.44
N ILE A 623 18.79 77.13 59.89
CA ILE A 623 19.33 75.80 60.18
C ILE A 623 19.32 75.64 61.70
N LYS A 624 18.80 74.52 62.23
CA LYS A 624 18.74 74.24 63.67
C LYS A 624 19.35 72.87 63.94
N ILE A 625 20.58 72.87 64.45
CA ILE A 625 21.27 71.67 64.95
C ILE A 625 20.98 71.59 66.46
N ILE A 626 20.59 70.42 66.96
CA ILE A 626 20.30 70.19 68.38
C ILE A 626 20.98 68.88 68.79
N GLY A 627 21.97 68.96 69.67
CA GLY A 627 22.46 67.81 70.43
C GLY A 627 21.84 67.83 71.82
N SER A 628 21.48 66.66 72.34
CA SER A 628 20.98 66.51 73.72
C SER A 628 22.10 66.40 74.76
N ASP A 629 23.34 66.20 74.32
CA ASP A 629 24.51 66.00 75.19
C ASP A 629 25.71 66.81 74.67
N GLN A 630 26.17 66.54 73.43
CA GLN A 630 27.23 67.31 72.76
C GLN A 630 26.94 67.53 71.27
N VAL A 631 27.40 68.67 70.72
CA VAL A 631 27.55 68.90 69.27
C VAL A 631 29.01 69.24 69.04
N THR A 632 29.69 68.45 68.21
CA THR A 632 31.13 68.59 67.93
C THR A 632 31.31 68.98 66.47
N ILE A 633 32.09 70.04 66.22
CA ILE A 633 32.44 70.52 64.89
C ILE A 633 33.96 70.58 64.83
N GLU A 634 34.57 69.69 64.06
CA GLU A 634 36.02 69.53 63.95
C GLU A 634 36.47 69.66 62.50
N GLY A 635 37.59 70.36 62.31
CA GLY A 635 38.19 70.63 61.01
C GLY A 635 39.44 71.50 61.16
N GLY A 636 40.34 71.47 60.17
CA GLY A 636 41.61 72.22 60.24
C GLY A 636 41.44 73.74 60.39
N VAL A 637 40.34 74.29 59.86
CA VAL A 637 39.82 75.63 60.17
C VAL A 637 38.30 75.52 60.25
N VAL A 638 37.71 75.98 61.35
CA VAL A 638 36.24 76.03 61.54
C VAL A 638 35.81 77.49 61.58
N ASN A 639 35.24 77.96 60.47
CA ASN A 639 34.72 79.32 60.36
C ASN A 639 33.21 79.33 60.65
N ILE A 640 32.82 79.92 61.77
CA ILE A 640 31.41 80.19 62.11
C ILE A 640 31.13 81.65 61.81
N ASN A 641 30.22 81.93 60.87
CA ASN A 641 29.99 83.26 60.30
C ASN A 641 31.27 83.95 59.77
N PRO A 642 32.05 83.34 58.84
CA PRO A 642 33.02 84.10 58.06
C PRO A 642 32.22 85.09 57.18
N GLY A 643 32.12 86.33 57.64
CA GLY A 643 31.61 87.40 56.81
C GLY A 643 32.53 87.58 55.60
N ASP A 644 31.94 87.74 54.42
CA ASP A 644 32.67 87.95 53.17
C ASP A 644 33.25 89.38 53.17
N CYS A 645 34.32 89.59 53.95
CA CYS A 645 34.89 90.91 54.25
C CYS A 645 35.84 91.39 53.15
N GLY A 646 35.34 91.42 51.92
CA GLY A 646 35.94 92.11 50.79
C GLY A 646 35.64 93.61 50.83
N SER A 647 36.53 94.39 51.44
CA SER A 647 36.76 95.82 51.13
C SER A 647 35.56 96.78 51.11
N ASN A 648 35.40 97.59 52.16
CA ASN A 648 35.84 99.00 52.17
C ASN A 648 35.15 99.80 53.29
N CYS A 649 35.95 100.41 54.17
CA CYS A 649 35.47 101.24 55.29
C CYS A 649 35.68 102.72 54.97
N GLY A 650 34.63 103.55 54.95
CA GLY A 650 34.85 105.01 54.93
C GLY A 650 33.65 105.90 54.59
N GLY A 651 33.03 106.49 55.62
CA GLY A 651 32.22 107.73 55.56
C GLY A 651 30.87 107.66 54.79
N GLY A 652 29.81 108.36 55.19
CA GLY A 652 29.67 109.30 56.30
C GLY A 652 28.71 110.44 55.92
N GLY A 653 27.43 110.32 56.29
CA GLY A 653 26.38 111.32 56.02
C GLY A 653 25.79 111.27 54.59
N GLY A 654 24.51 111.59 54.35
CA GLY A 654 23.41 111.84 55.29
C GLY A 654 22.29 112.73 54.70
N GLY A 655 21.06 112.21 54.63
CA GLY A 655 19.82 113.03 54.61
C GLY A 655 18.96 113.06 53.31
N GLY A 656 17.67 112.73 53.45
CA GLY A 656 16.55 112.94 52.49
C GLY A 656 16.46 111.88 51.39
N GLY A 657 15.45 110.99 51.29
CA GLY A 657 13.98 111.14 51.38
C GLY A 657 13.40 110.54 50.07
N MET A 658 12.19 110.01 49.89
CA MET A 658 10.98 109.87 50.73
C MET A 658 10.03 108.83 50.06
N ILE A 659 9.18 108.13 50.84
CA ILE A 659 7.97 107.35 50.42
C ILE A 659 8.23 106.01 49.66
N GLY A 660 7.53 104.88 49.92
CA GLY A 660 6.30 104.69 50.72
C GLY A 660 5.99 103.26 51.24
N LEU A 661 4.94 103.22 52.07
CA LEU A 661 4.30 102.12 52.85
C LEU A 661 3.32 101.25 52.00
N PRO A 662 2.55 100.27 52.57
CA PRO A 662 2.77 99.32 53.68
C PRO A 662 2.29 97.86 53.37
N GLY A 663 2.34 96.92 54.34
CA GLY A 663 1.53 95.68 54.27
C GLY A 663 1.89 94.51 55.22
N MET A 664 1.49 94.59 56.50
CA MET A 664 1.50 93.49 57.51
C MET A 664 0.10 93.41 58.16
N PRO A 665 -0.41 92.25 58.65
CA PRO A 665 0.06 91.50 59.87
C PRO A 665 0.21 89.97 59.64
N ALA A 666 0.85 89.09 60.44
CA ALA A 666 1.33 89.01 61.85
C ALA A 666 0.46 88.17 62.82
N ILE A 667 1.11 87.49 63.80
CA ILE A 667 0.56 86.80 65.02
C ILE A 667 -0.08 85.39 64.76
N SER A 668 0.07 84.31 65.57
CA SER A 668 0.97 83.92 66.70
C SER A 668 0.73 82.44 67.11
N THR A 669 1.67 81.80 67.86
CA THR A 669 1.55 80.69 68.89
C THR A 669 0.46 79.60 68.80
N LEU A 670 0.55 78.36 69.33
CA LEU A 670 1.53 77.41 69.91
C LEU A 670 0.67 76.28 70.56
N PHE A 671 1.15 75.03 70.61
CA PHE A 671 0.60 73.83 71.31
C PHE A 671 -0.67 73.09 70.80
N GLY A 672 -0.46 71.81 70.46
CA GLY A 672 -1.21 70.64 70.97
C GLY A 672 -2.58 70.28 70.37
N VAL A 673 -2.68 69.08 69.75
CA VAL A 673 -3.73 68.04 69.93
C VAL A 673 -3.45 66.84 69.00
N VAL A 674 -3.80 65.63 69.45
CA VAL A 674 -3.73 64.35 68.72
C VAL A 674 -5.06 64.05 68.04
N ILE A 675 -5.05 63.46 66.83
CA ILE A 675 -6.25 62.91 66.15
C ILE A 675 -5.92 61.47 65.67
N PRO A 676 -6.80 60.46 65.86
CA PRO A 676 -6.42 59.04 65.84
C PRO A 676 -6.50 58.35 64.47
N LEU A 677 -5.88 57.17 64.37
CA LEU A 677 -6.00 56.25 63.23
C LEU A 677 -7.37 55.53 63.17
N PRO A 678 -7.91 55.24 61.97
CA PRO A 678 -8.87 54.17 61.76
C PRO A 678 -8.17 52.78 61.76
N PRO A 679 -8.87 51.69 62.14
CA PRO A 679 -8.24 50.40 62.43
C PRO A 679 -7.94 49.53 61.19
N LEU A 680 -6.90 48.71 61.32
CA LEU A 680 -6.54 47.61 60.41
C LEU A 680 -7.45 46.38 60.63
N PRO A 681 -7.85 45.65 59.55
CA PRO A 681 -8.28 44.25 59.66
C PRO A 681 -7.07 43.30 59.74
N VAL A 682 -7.19 42.25 60.56
CA VAL A 682 -6.27 41.11 60.68
C VAL A 682 -6.97 39.88 60.04
N PRO A 683 -6.27 38.95 59.36
CA PRO A 683 -6.89 38.00 58.42
C PRO A 683 -7.38 36.70 59.07
N THR A 684 -8.25 35.96 58.37
CA THR A 684 -8.56 34.54 58.65
C THR A 684 -8.99 33.80 57.36
N GLU A 685 -8.34 32.66 57.10
CA GLU A 685 -8.73 31.44 56.34
C GLU A 685 -9.62 31.50 55.05
N THR A 686 -9.10 30.86 53.99
CA THR A 686 -9.74 30.24 52.80
C THR A 686 -10.82 29.19 53.20
N PRO A 687 -11.76 28.66 52.34
CA PRO A 687 -11.67 28.51 50.87
C PRO A 687 -12.98 28.57 50.01
N THR A 688 -12.83 28.41 48.66
CA THR A 688 -13.77 27.80 47.65
C THR A 688 -15.23 28.34 47.57
N VAL A 689 -15.81 28.77 46.41
CA VAL A 689 -16.11 28.04 45.15
C VAL A 689 -16.37 29.01 43.94
N THR A 690 -16.25 28.50 42.70
CA THR A 690 -16.82 28.98 41.39
C THR A 690 -18.38 28.80 41.34
N PRO A 691 -19.20 29.09 40.28
CA PRO A 691 -18.96 29.74 38.95
C PRO A 691 -20.06 30.71 38.34
N THR A 692 -19.65 31.51 37.33
CA THR A 692 -20.27 31.75 35.96
C THR A 692 -21.59 32.54 35.69
N GLU A 693 -21.67 33.09 34.45
CA GLU A 693 -22.74 33.81 33.67
C GLU A 693 -23.16 35.25 34.09
N THR A 694 -23.53 36.22 33.22
CA THR A 694 -23.22 36.61 31.81
C THR A 694 -23.86 38.00 31.55
N PRO A 695 -23.25 38.95 30.81
CA PRO A 695 -23.85 40.26 30.55
C PRO A 695 -24.66 40.31 29.24
N THR A 696 -25.82 40.98 29.26
CA THR A 696 -26.58 41.38 28.05
C THR A 696 -26.54 42.90 27.90
N VAL A 697 -26.15 43.40 26.72
CA VAL A 697 -26.41 44.79 26.30
C VAL A 697 -26.53 44.91 24.78
N THR A 698 -27.49 45.73 24.35
CA THR A 698 -27.76 46.15 22.97
C THR A 698 -27.82 47.67 22.97
N PRO A 699 -27.17 48.40 22.03
CA PRO A 699 -27.97 49.08 20.99
C PRO A 699 -27.31 49.33 19.60
N THR A 700 -28.03 48.99 18.54
CA THR A 700 -28.57 49.89 17.49
C THR A 700 -27.69 50.99 16.80
N GLU A 701 -27.38 50.74 15.51
CA GLU A 701 -27.40 51.63 14.31
C GLU A 701 -26.47 52.86 14.11
N THR A 702 -25.54 52.74 13.11
CA THR A 702 -25.51 53.44 11.79
C THR A 702 -25.51 55.01 11.74
N PRO A 703 -24.61 55.71 10.98
CA PRO A 703 -24.45 55.53 9.52
C PRO A 703 -23.09 55.77 8.79
N THR A 704 -22.86 54.92 7.78
CA THR A 704 -22.49 55.21 6.36
C THR A 704 -21.36 56.20 5.96
N VAL A 705 -20.30 55.68 5.32
CA VAL A 705 -19.89 56.05 3.92
C VAL A 705 -19.05 54.95 3.22
N THR A 706 -19.10 54.95 1.88
CA THR A 706 -18.67 53.94 0.89
C THR A 706 -17.14 53.86 0.63
N PRO A 707 -16.57 52.69 0.24
CA PRO A 707 -15.15 52.55 -0.14
C PRO A 707 -14.87 52.85 -1.63
N THR A 708 -13.60 53.12 -1.97
CA THR A 708 -13.15 53.36 -3.36
C THR A 708 -11.73 52.83 -3.62
N GLU A 709 -11.66 51.87 -4.56
CA GLU A 709 -10.56 51.49 -5.48
C GLU A 709 -9.24 50.83 -5.00
N THR A 710 -8.90 49.82 -5.80
CA THR A 710 -7.72 48.93 -5.81
C THR A 710 -6.50 49.61 -6.48
N PRO A 711 -5.29 49.01 -6.40
CA PRO A 711 -4.59 48.81 -7.67
C PRO A 711 -3.91 47.44 -7.82
N THR A 712 -4.01 46.90 -9.05
CA THR A 712 -3.23 45.77 -9.56
C THR A 712 -2.17 46.30 -10.53
N VAL A 713 -0.92 45.82 -10.46
CA VAL A 713 0.00 45.89 -11.60
C VAL A 713 0.98 44.73 -11.65
N THR A 714 1.22 44.25 -12.87
CA THR A 714 2.08 43.13 -13.29
C THR A 714 3.49 43.65 -13.67
N PRO A 715 4.58 42.86 -13.55
CA PRO A 715 5.96 43.35 -13.76
C PRO A 715 6.38 43.45 -15.23
N THR A 716 7.55 44.03 -15.51
CA THR A 716 8.18 44.07 -16.85
C THR A 716 9.71 44.15 -16.76
N GLU A 717 10.37 43.14 -17.36
CA GLU A 717 11.67 43.09 -18.07
C GLU A 717 12.91 43.92 -17.64
N THR A 718 14.03 43.22 -17.50
CA THR A 718 15.44 43.71 -17.60
C THR A 718 15.86 43.77 -19.10
N PRO A 719 16.90 44.53 -19.54
CA PRO A 719 18.27 43.96 -19.54
C PRO A 719 19.49 44.94 -19.53
N THR A 720 20.66 44.40 -19.14
CA THR A 720 22.05 44.68 -19.61
C THR A 720 22.76 46.04 -19.38
N GLU A 721 23.97 45.99 -18.80
CA GLU A 721 25.29 46.34 -19.41
C GLU A 721 26.44 46.06 -18.39
N THR A 722 27.63 45.68 -18.85
CA THR A 722 28.85 45.40 -18.02
C THR A 722 29.96 46.41 -18.41
N PRO A 723 30.96 46.72 -17.56
CA PRO A 723 32.25 46.02 -17.73
C PRO A 723 33.12 45.82 -16.45
N THR A 724 34.11 44.94 -16.64
CA THR A 724 35.25 44.48 -15.81
C THR A 724 36.19 45.57 -15.25
N GLU A 725 36.95 45.25 -14.18
CA GLU A 725 38.44 45.43 -14.04
C GLU A 725 38.95 44.83 -12.69
N THR A 726 40.12 44.15 -12.71
CA THR A 726 40.85 43.56 -11.56
C THR A 726 42.35 43.58 -11.86
N PRO A 727 43.23 44.16 -11.00
CA PRO A 727 44.26 43.39 -10.24
C PRO A 727 44.69 44.07 -8.90
N THR A 728 45.69 43.70 -8.07
CA THR A 728 46.75 42.65 -8.10
C THR A 728 47.25 42.29 -6.66
N GLY A 729 47.58 41.01 -6.40
CA GLY A 729 48.70 40.58 -5.51
C GLY A 729 48.51 40.69 -3.98
N SER A 730 49.19 39.97 -3.08
CA SER A 730 50.37 39.06 -3.06
C SER A 730 50.96 39.21 -1.62
N ALA A 731 51.59 38.25 -0.90
CA ALA A 731 51.75 36.79 -0.98
C ALA A 731 52.49 36.24 0.29
N ASN A 732 52.45 34.92 0.51
CA ASN A 732 53.54 34.07 1.10
C ASN A 732 53.85 34.07 2.63
N PRO A 733 54.59 33.06 3.19
CA PRO A 733 54.40 31.59 3.05
C PRO A 733 54.81 30.70 4.28
N GLU A 734 54.64 29.37 4.13
CA GLU A 734 55.52 28.25 4.61
C GLU A 734 55.75 27.99 6.13
N PRO A 735 56.30 26.80 6.52
CA PRO A 735 56.70 25.64 5.71
C PRO A 735 55.85 24.36 5.89
#